data_AF-A0A8T4N8I8-F1
#
_entry.id   AF-A0A8T4N8I8-F1
#
_cell.length_a   1.000
_cell.length_b   1.000
_cell.length_c   1.000
_cell.angle_alpha   90.00
_cell.angle_beta   90.00
_cell.angle_gamma   90.00
#
_symmetry.space_group_name_H-M   'P 1'
#
loop_
_entity.id
_entity.type
_entity.pdbx_description
1 polymer ?
#
loop_
_entity_poly.entity_id
_entity_poly.type
_entity_poly.pdbx_seq_one_letter_code
_entity_poly.pdbx_strand_id
1 'polypeptide(L)'
;MINKKEVVAFSVFLFVFLLGVSLVSASWFSDTWSKITGGTIEDSVTCTDSDNGINYYSKGSTQDGNQNTTNDVCLSNNPKQLSEVYCEDGVAKSAAYDCPNGCYDGSCVCPTTTCNDGTVYGPEKCSVKDNVCTCPSCPAITPVITCSPMPTCTGAKDTGQKDSDGCPIYSCQPTSTTCQPTKCGDGTIRECNLIDNQCVCQTCPAQTSTFYISGVQGVKKTYSPSEILNLMIKGVEQDGTPATAEEGFNVQFYIDEWPLVQGQSSKGDNAYYKEGYWYGNIASPDKLIGYRLQIFLYCSRDNSYCSQKYGIKSQVENTYYFSVTKSTCSDSDGLDYYTKGFMKAGDGDSGQYDSCLSQNELVEYYCENNEAKKMSYSCQKGCVDGACTKGEQISEKVFCSFMNSQKEQKCYTSFVNGIATCSGIGNCPAEVKGYKGEQITWKSTCGGYQYTTMDGNDEKIEFDCTGGETNITQVLNKGFRKVYFQCYDGEESKSTERDACKSVDYWKKFASQFCESHCDDRSGKCGINTFSIGEECYIEEATLSEARGQLQGTPVETATSTQIEEPTIVCKDSCPSEGKCYPFGYRKSAKFCSDDGNFVEQSKEETVCENNFECSSNVCISGTCVSQGLLKSILNWFKNLFG
;
A
#
# COMPACT_ATOMS: atom_id res chain seq x y z
N MET A 1 45.93 -53.37 -21.66
CA MET A 1 44.81 -54.24 -22.05
C MET A 1 43.60 -53.78 -21.27
N ILE A 2 42.72 -52.97 -21.88
CA ILE A 2 41.53 -52.45 -21.20
C ILE A 2 40.51 -53.58 -21.12
N ASN A 3 40.01 -53.84 -19.91
CA ASN A 3 39.18 -54.98 -19.60
C ASN A 3 37.83 -54.84 -20.32
N LYS A 4 37.47 -55.80 -21.19
CA LYS A 4 36.23 -55.76 -21.99
C LYS A 4 34.98 -55.55 -21.15
N LYS A 5 34.99 -55.93 -19.86
CA LYS A 5 33.86 -55.70 -18.94
C LYS A 5 33.67 -54.23 -18.54
N GLU A 6 34.74 -53.46 -18.43
CA GLU A 6 34.67 -52.02 -18.09
C GLU A 6 34.21 -51.18 -19.29
N VAL A 7 34.62 -51.57 -20.50
CA VAL A 7 34.17 -50.91 -21.74
C VAL A 7 32.67 -51.13 -21.95
N VAL A 8 32.17 -52.36 -21.72
CA VAL A 8 30.74 -52.65 -21.84
C VAL A 8 29.93 -51.94 -20.77
N ALA A 9 30.42 -51.86 -19.53
CA ALA A 9 29.75 -51.11 -18.47
C ALA A 9 29.69 -49.61 -18.78
N PHE A 10 30.75 -49.03 -19.33
CA PHE A 10 30.79 -47.62 -19.72
C PHE A 10 29.89 -47.33 -20.92
N SER A 11 29.83 -48.23 -21.91
CA SER A 11 28.94 -48.11 -23.07
C SER A 11 27.47 -48.23 -22.68
N VAL A 12 27.12 -49.12 -21.73
CA VAL A 12 25.75 -49.23 -21.21
C VAL A 12 25.37 -48.01 -20.37
N PHE A 13 26.30 -47.48 -19.56
CA PHE A 13 26.08 -46.25 -18.79
C PHE A 13 25.88 -45.03 -19.69
N LEU A 14 26.67 -44.90 -20.76
CA LEU A 14 26.53 -43.83 -21.76
C LEU A 14 25.19 -43.95 -22.50
N PHE A 15 24.74 -45.17 -22.83
CA PHE A 15 23.48 -45.39 -23.53
C PHE A 15 22.27 -45.13 -22.63
N VAL A 16 22.32 -45.48 -21.34
CA VAL A 16 21.28 -45.17 -20.35
C VAL A 16 21.25 -43.68 -20.01
N PHE A 17 22.41 -43.01 -19.97
CA PHE A 17 22.51 -41.56 -19.80
C PHE A 17 21.92 -40.83 -21.02
N LEU A 18 22.23 -41.27 -22.24
CA LEU A 18 21.66 -40.69 -23.47
C LEU A 18 20.15 -40.93 -23.61
N LEU A 19 19.65 -42.09 -23.15
CA LEU A 19 18.20 -42.34 -23.07
C LEU A 19 17.52 -41.55 -21.94
N GLY A 20 18.21 -41.29 -20.83
CA GLY A 20 17.71 -40.45 -19.73
C GLY A 20 17.64 -38.96 -20.08
N VAL A 21 18.53 -38.46 -20.95
CA VAL A 21 18.50 -37.09 -21.46
C VAL A 21 17.41 -36.90 -22.55
N SER A 22 16.85 -37.99 -23.09
CA SER A 22 15.77 -37.92 -24.10
C SER A 22 14.36 -37.74 -23.52
N LEU A 23 14.21 -37.63 -22.19
CA LEU A 23 12.93 -37.37 -21.52
C LEU A 23 12.88 -36.03 -20.74
N VAL A 24 13.87 -35.14 -20.95
CA VAL A 24 13.82 -33.77 -20.44
C VAL A 24 13.72 -32.82 -21.64
N SER A 25 12.49 -32.36 -21.90
CA SER A 25 12.08 -31.25 -22.78
C SER A 25 13.08 -30.77 -23.84
N ALA A 26 12.73 -31.02 -25.10
CA ALA A 26 13.45 -30.69 -26.34
C ALA A 26 13.61 -29.18 -26.65
N SER A 27 13.80 -28.32 -25.65
CA SER A 27 13.94 -26.87 -25.82
C SER A 27 15.33 -26.33 -25.48
N TRP A 28 16.29 -27.20 -25.09
CA TRP A 28 17.62 -26.75 -24.63
C TRP A 28 18.80 -27.18 -25.52
N PHE A 29 18.59 -28.09 -26.48
CA PHE A 29 19.65 -28.56 -27.37
C PHE A 29 19.73 -27.82 -28.72
N SER A 30 18.75 -26.97 -29.08
CA SER A 30 18.80 -26.14 -30.29
C SER A 30 19.81 -25.00 -30.19
N ASP A 31 19.87 -24.34 -29.03
CA ASP A 31 20.69 -23.12 -28.82
C ASP A 31 22.19 -23.39 -28.69
N THR A 32 22.57 -24.63 -28.39
CA THR A 32 23.98 -24.99 -28.24
C THR A 32 24.62 -25.37 -29.58
N TRP A 33 23.82 -25.85 -30.55
CA TRP A 33 24.32 -26.29 -31.85
C TRP A 33 24.41 -25.14 -32.88
N SER A 34 23.50 -24.15 -32.78
CA SER A 34 23.49 -22.96 -33.66
C SER A 34 24.75 -22.08 -33.52
N LYS A 35 25.42 -22.11 -32.36
CA LYS A 35 26.67 -21.38 -32.10
C LYS A 35 27.94 -22.05 -32.65
N ILE A 36 27.87 -23.32 -33.10
CA ILE A 36 29.06 -24.09 -33.53
C ILE A 36 29.15 -24.24 -35.06
N THR A 37 28.05 -24.18 -35.81
CA THR A 37 28.08 -24.49 -37.26
C THR A 37 27.89 -23.33 -38.22
N GLY A 38 27.85 -22.07 -37.77
CA GLY A 38 27.83 -20.91 -38.68
C GLY A 38 26.73 -21.00 -39.76
N GLY A 39 25.54 -21.48 -39.37
CA GLY A 39 24.39 -21.62 -40.25
C GLY A 39 23.66 -20.29 -40.38
N THR A 40 23.29 -19.98 -41.62
CA THR A 40 22.56 -18.79 -42.06
C THR A 40 21.36 -18.45 -41.16
N ILE A 41 21.31 -17.18 -40.74
CA ILE A 41 20.16 -16.54 -40.08
C ILE A 41 18.96 -16.66 -41.04
N GLU A 42 18.01 -17.53 -40.71
CA GLU A 42 16.62 -17.30 -41.09
C GLU A 42 16.03 -16.43 -40.00
N ASP A 43 15.65 -15.20 -40.39
CA ASP A 43 14.93 -14.24 -39.56
C ASP A 43 13.69 -14.91 -38.96
N SER A 44 13.70 -15.16 -37.65
CA SER A 44 12.51 -15.54 -36.91
C SER A 44 12.16 -14.45 -35.89
N VAL A 45 11.28 -13.56 -36.33
CA VAL A 45 10.15 -12.99 -35.60
C VAL A 45 10.47 -12.27 -34.26
N THR A 46 10.13 -10.98 -34.21
CA THR A 46 10.76 -10.00 -33.32
C THR A 46 9.83 -9.28 -32.35
N CYS A 47 8.66 -9.85 -32.00
CA CYS A 47 7.75 -9.27 -31.01
C CYS A 47 7.94 -9.91 -29.64
N THR A 48 8.19 -9.09 -28.61
CA THR A 48 8.18 -9.51 -27.20
C THR A 48 7.07 -8.81 -26.44
N ASP A 49 6.40 -9.54 -25.56
CA ASP A 49 5.23 -9.09 -24.81
C ASP A 49 5.52 -9.06 -23.31
N SER A 50 5.20 -7.96 -22.62
CA SER A 50 5.58 -7.77 -21.21
C SER A 50 4.68 -8.51 -20.22
N ASP A 51 3.49 -8.95 -20.62
CA ASP A 51 2.54 -9.67 -19.76
C ASP A 51 2.32 -11.13 -20.20
N ASN A 52 3.15 -11.63 -21.12
CA ASN A 52 3.08 -12.96 -21.73
C ASN A 52 1.77 -13.24 -22.51
N GLY A 53 1.20 -12.24 -23.19
CA GLY A 53 0.18 -12.43 -24.22
C GLY A 53 -1.03 -11.55 -24.01
N ILE A 54 -2.21 -12.13 -23.83
CA ILE A 54 -3.43 -11.36 -23.55
C ILE A 54 -3.71 -11.42 -22.05
N ASN A 55 -3.58 -10.29 -21.36
CA ASN A 55 -3.91 -10.11 -19.95
C ASN A 55 -4.59 -8.76 -19.66
N TYR A 56 -5.92 -8.75 -19.71
CA TYR A 56 -6.72 -7.55 -19.56
C TYR A 56 -6.61 -6.85 -18.19
N TYR A 57 -6.06 -7.50 -17.16
CA TYR A 57 -6.03 -6.98 -15.78
C TYR A 57 -4.62 -6.60 -15.31
N SER A 58 -3.62 -6.74 -16.19
CA SER A 58 -2.24 -6.31 -15.94
C SER A 58 -1.83 -5.45 -17.11
N LYS A 59 -1.32 -4.24 -16.85
CA LYS A 59 -0.82 -3.40 -17.94
C LYS A 59 0.34 -4.09 -18.67
N GLY A 60 0.15 -4.32 -19.96
CA GLY A 60 1.05 -4.94 -20.90
C GLY A 60 1.60 -3.98 -21.95
N SER A 61 2.57 -4.49 -22.71
CA SER A 61 3.25 -3.78 -23.78
C SER A 61 3.91 -4.77 -24.72
N THR A 62 3.84 -4.47 -26.02
CA THR A 62 4.53 -5.21 -27.06
C THR A 62 5.72 -4.40 -27.56
N GLN A 63 6.85 -5.05 -27.79
CA GLN A 63 8.04 -4.46 -28.40
C GLN A 63 8.38 -5.21 -29.69
N ASP A 64 8.49 -4.49 -30.81
CA ASP A 64 8.88 -5.06 -32.11
C ASP A 64 10.41 -5.16 -32.29
N GLY A 65 10.86 -5.74 -33.41
CA GLY A 65 12.29 -5.89 -33.71
C GLY A 65 13.08 -4.61 -33.93
N ASN A 66 12.39 -3.48 -34.03
CA ASN A 66 12.98 -2.16 -34.11
C ASN A 66 12.95 -1.44 -32.75
N GLN A 67 12.62 -2.15 -31.66
CA GLN A 67 12.48 -1.64 -30.30
C GLN A 67 11.32 -0.64 -30.13
N ASN A 68 10.36 -0.58 -31.06
CA ASN A 68 9.17 0.24 -30.87
C ASN A 68 8.24 -0.43 -29.87
N THR A 69 7.89 0.29 -28.81
CA THR A 69 6.98 -0.19 -27.78
C THR A 69 5.56 0.34 -28.02
N THR A 70 4.57 -0.56 -27.99
CA THR A 70 3.15 -0.21 -27.94
C THR A 70 2.59 -0.71 -26.62
N ASN A 71 1.82 0.13 -25.92
CA ASN A 71 1.25 -0.21 -24.62
C ASN A 71 -0.25 -0.47 -24.73
N ASP A 72 -0.78 -1.21 -23.77
CA ASP A 72 -2.22 -1.28 -23.55
C ASP A 72 -2.78 0.11 -23.24
N VAL A 73 -3.94 0.41 -23.81
CA VAL A 73 -4.53 1.74 -23.66
C VAL A 73 -6.03 1.67 -23.43
N CYS A 74 -6.50 2.40 -22.43
CA CYS A 74 -7.92 2.67 -22.27
C CYS A 74 -8.36 3.71 -23.29
N LEU A 75 -9.37 3.38 -24.09
CA LEU A 75 -9.84 4.28 -25.14
C LEU A 75 -10.54 5.49 -24.53
N SER A 76 -10.07 6.69 -24.87
CA SER A 76 -10.57 7.95 -24.32
C SER A 76 -12.07 8.19 -24.57
N ASN A 77 -12.61 7.57 -25.63
CA ASN A 77 -14.00 7.71 -26.03
C ASN A 77 -14.94 6.70 -25.35
N ASN A 78 -14.40 5.68 -24.64
CA ASN A 78 -15.17 4.69 -23.91
C ASN A 78 -14.41 4.23 -22.64
N PRO A 79 -14.79 4.70 -21.44
CA PRO A 79 -14.07 4.41 -20.19
C PRO A 79 -14.11 2.94 -19.75
N LYS A 80 -14.84 2.08 -20.48
CA LYS A 80 -14.83 0.63 -20.26
C LYS A 80 -13.98 -0.12 -21.28
N GLN A 81 -13.53 0.52 -22.35
CA GLN A 81 -12.90 -0.19 -23.46
C GLN A 81 -11.37 -0.14 -23.35
N LEU A 82 -10.78 -1.32 -23.21
CA LEU A 82 -9.35 -1.57 -23.25
C LEU A 82 -8.96 -1.97 -24.67
N SER A 83 -7.93 -1.32 -25.22
CA SER A 83 -7.21 -1.80 -26.37
C SER A 83 -5.97 -2.53 -25.87
N GLU A 84 -6.10 -3.85 -25.77
CA GLU A 84 -5.02 -4.77 -25.43
C GLU A 84 -4.07 -4.89 -26.62
N VAL A 85 -2.76 -4.88 -26.39
CA VAL A 85 -1.74 -5.23 -27.39
C VAL A 85 -1.00 -6.47 -26.97
N TYR A 86 -0.83 -7.41 -27.90
CA TYR A 86 -0.20 -8.70 -27.61
C TYR A 86 0.61 -9.23 -28.79
N CYS A 87 1.62 -10.07 -28.52
CA CYS A 87 2.40 -10.73 -29.56
C CYS A 87 1.78 -12.08 -29.95
N GLU A 88 1.42 -12.25 -31.23
CA GLU A 88 0.97 -13.53 -31.80
C GLU A 88 1.69 -13.82 -33.11
N ASP A 89 2.25 -15.02 -33.25
CA ASP A 89 3.19 -15.38 -34.34
C ASP A 89 4.33 -14.34 -34.48
N GLY A 90 4.68 -13.76 -33.33
CA GLY A 90 5.55 -12.62 -33.06
C GLY A 90 5.43 -11.41 -34.00
N VAL A 91 4.17 -11.12 -34.35
CA VAL A 91 3.73 -9.80 -34.78
C VAL A 91 2.89 -9.20 -33.66
N ALA A 92 3.07 -7.90 -33.39
CA ALA A 92 2.21 -7.18 -32.45
C ALA A 92 0.79 -7.05 -33.03
N LYS A 93 -0.21 -7.50 -32.29
CA LYS A 93 -1.64 -7.40 -32.60
C LYS A 93 -2.33 -6.61 -31.50
N SER A 94 -3.56 -6.17 -31.77
CA SER A 94 -4.40 -5.55 -30.76
C SER A 94 -5.81 -6.14 -30.74
N ALA A 95 -6.41 -6.17 -29.55
CA ALA A 95 -7.78 -6.59 -29.33
C ALA A 95 -8.52 -5.56 -28.46
N ALA A 96 -9.77 -5.24 -28.83
CA ALA A 96 -10.63 -4.44 -27.98
C ALA A 96 -11.37 -5.35 -26.99
N TYR A 97 -11.34 -4.99 -25.71
CA TYR A 97 -12.02 -5.70 -24.64
C TYR A 97 -12.83 -4.73 -23.77
N ASP A 98 -14.07 -5.12 -23.43
CA ASP A 98 -14.93 -4.33 -22.55
C ASP A 98 -14.71 -4.75 -21.09
N CYS A 99 -13.97 -3.93 -20.35
CA CYS A 99 -13.69 -4.13 -18.94
C CYS A 99 -14.98 -4.08 -18.09
N PRO A 100 -15.29 -5.14 -17.32
CA PRO A 100 -16.51 -5.21 -16.52
C PRO A 100 -16.70 -4.04 -15.54
N ASN A 101 -15.61 -3.57 -14.92
CA ASN A 101 -15.62 -2.50 -13.92
C ASN A 101 -14.89 -1.23 -14.37
N GLY A 102 -14.71 -1.04 -15.68
CA GLY A 102 -13.98 0.09 -16.24
C GLY A 102 -12.51 -0.23 -16.52
N CYS A 103 -11.94 0.55 -17.43
CA CYS A 103 -10.53 0.51 -17.81
C CYS A 103 -9.80 1.69 -17.17
N TYR A 104 -8.65 1.43 -16.56
CA TYR A 104 -7.78 2.44 -15.98
C TYR A 104 -6.31 2.12 -16.28
N ASP A 105 -5.56 3.12 -16.76
CA ASP A 105 -4.14 3.05 -17.10
C ASP A 105 -3.70 1.82 -17.93
N GLY A 106 -4.49 1.47 -18.95
CA GLY A 106 -4.20 0.33 -19.82
C GLY A 106 -4.47 -1.04 -19.18
N SER A 107 -5.35 -1.11 -18.18
CA SER A 107 -5.80 -2.39 -17.61
C SER A 107 -7.24 -2.30 -17.07
N CYS A 108 -7.92 -3.42 -16.94
CA CYS A 108 -9.25 -3.52 -16.37
C CYS A 108 -9.21 -3.43 -14.84
N VAL A 109 -10.18 -2.71 -14.28
CA VAL A 109 -10.31 -2.57 -12.83
C VAL A 109 -10.96 -3.82 -12.22
N CYS A 110 -10.34 -4.34 -11.16
CA CYS A 110 -10.91 -5.42 -10.35
C CYS A 110 -12.16 -4.94 -9.56
N PRO A 111 -13.16 -5.81 -9.34
CA PRO A 111 -14.37 -5.44 -8.62
C PRO A 111 -14.08 -5.12 -7.14
N THR A 112 -14.80 -4.14 -6.59
CA THR A 112 -14.76 -3.84 -5.16
C THR A 112 -15.83 -4.64 -4.42
N THR A 113 -15.48 -5.20 -3.26
CA THR A 113 -16.42 -5.94 -2.41
C THR A 113 -16.64 -5.18 -1.11
N THR A 114 -17.90 -4.78 -0.85
CA THR A 114 -18.29 -4.16 0.41
C THR A 114 -19.07 -5.16 1.26
N CYS A 115 -18.62 -5.39 2.48
CA CYS A 115 -19.23 -6.30 3.43
C CYS A 115 -20.28 -5.61 4.31
N ASN A 116 -21.17 -6.40 4.90
CA ASN A 116 -22.28 -5.92 5.74
C ASN A 116 -21.82 -5.17 7.01
N ASP A 117 -20.58 -5.37 7.44
CA ASP A 117 -19.93 -4.66 8.55
C ASP A 117 -19.28 -3.33 8.13
N GLY A 118 -19.38 -2.96 6.85
CA GLY A 118 -18.76 -1.76 6.28
C GLY A 118 -17.30 -1.95 5.83
N THR A 119 -16.73 -3.15 5.95
CA THR A 119 -15.40 -3.46 5.43
C THR A 119 -15.42 -3.43 3.90
N VAL A 120 -14.49 -2.70 3.29
CA VAL A 120 -14.32 -2.62 1.83
C VAL A 120 -13.03 -3.32 1.45
N TYR A 121 -13.12 -4.32 0.58
CA TYR A 121 -11.99 -4.89 -0.14
C TYR A 121 -11.85 -4.14 -1.48
N GLY A 122 -10.82 -3.30 -1.57
CA GLY A 122 -10.47 -2.57 -2.78
C GLY A 122 -9.73 -3.44 -3.81
N PRO A 123 -9.52 -2.93 -5.03
CA PRO A 123 -8.81 -3.64 -6.11
C PRO A 123 -7.40 -4.07 -5.69
N GLU A 124 -6.76 -3.33 -4.78
CA GLU A 124 -5.42 -3.61 -4.27
C GLU A 124 -5.30 -4.92 -3.45
N LYS A 125 -6.44 -5.50 -3.04
CA LYS A 125 -6.48 -6.77 -2.31
C LYS A 125 -6.88 -7.96 -3.18
N CYS A 126 -7.14 -7.73 -4.47
CA CYS A 126 -7.46 -8.79 -5.41
C CYS A 126 -6.17 -9.37 -6.01
N SER A 127 -6.22 -10.65 -6.36
CA SER A 127 -5.12 -11.34 -7.05
C SER A 127 -5.55 -11.66 -8.48
N VAL A 128 -4.68 -11.35 -9.45
CA VAL A 128 -4.89 -11.68 -10.87
C VAL A 128 -4.14 -12.95 -11.18
N LYS A 129 -4.85 -13.97 -11.67
CA LYS A 129 -4.25 -15.21 -12.15
C LYS A 129 -5.01 -15.71 -13.37
N ASP A 130 -4.29 -16.08 -14.42
CA ASP A 130 -4.86 -16.65 -15.66
C ASP A 130 -5.97 -15.75 -16.28
N ASN A 131 -5.73 -14.43 -16.33
CA ASN A 131 -6.69 -13.41 -16.84
C ASN A 131 -8.03 -13.34 -16.07
N VAL A 132 -8.05 -13.83 -14.82
CA VAL A 132 -9.19 -13.77 -13.92
C VAL A 132 -8.81 -13.01 -12.66
N CYS A 133 -9.57 -11.96 -12.35
CA CYS A 133 -9.42 -11.25 -11.09
C CYS A 133 -10.19 -11.96 -9.96
N THR A 134 -9.47 -12.37 -8.92
CA THR A 134 -10.02 -13.05 -7.75
C THR A 134 -9.90 -12.17 -6.52
N CYS A 135 -11.02 -11.74 -5.96
CA CYS A 135 -11.07 -10.84 -4.80
C CYS A 135 -11.48 -11.59 -3.51
N PRO A 136 -11.05 -11.12 -2.32
CA PRO A 136 -11.46 -11.70 -1.04
C PRO A 136 -12.98 -11.66 -0.85
N SER A 137 -13.56 -12.78 -0.46
CA SER A 137 -14.97 -12.87 -0.06
C SER A 137 -15.17 -12.41 1.38
N CYS A 138 -16.32 -11.80 1.68
CA CYS A 138 -16.67 -11.41 3.05
C CYS A 138 -16.61 -12.62 4.01
N PRO A 139 -16.12 -12.44 5.25
CA PRO A 139 -16.13 -13.49 6.26
C PRO A 139 -17.56 -14.02 6.44
N ALA A 140 -17.72 -15.35 6.42
CA ALA A 140 -19.00 -15.96 6.71
C ALA A 140 -19.42 -15.61 8.15
N ILE A 141 -20.57 -14.96 8.30
CA ILE A 141 -21.14 -14.64 9.60
C ILE A 141 -21.56 -15.96 10.24
N THR A 142 -20.78 -16.50 11.17
CA THR A 142 -21.23 -17.61 12.00
C THR A 142 -22.18 -17.04 13.06
N PRO A 143 -23.47 -17.42 13.06
CA PRO A 143 -24.41 -16.91 14.06
C PRO A 143 -23.97 -17.40 15.44
N VAL A 144 -23.68 -16.47 16.34
CA VAL A 144 -23.45 -16.77 17.75
C VAL A 144 -24.82 -16.93 18.40
N ILE A 145 -25.23 -18.16 18.68
CA ILE A 145 -26.48 -18.45 19.41
C ILE A 145 -26.22 -18.18 20.90
N THR A 146 -26.80 -17.11 21.44
CA THR A 146 -26.78 -16.80 22.87
C THR A 146 -28.08 -17.28 23.53
N CYS A 147 -27.98 -18.26 24.42
CA CYS A 147 -29.13 -18.81 25.15
C CYS A 147 -29.52 -17.97 26.37
N SER A 148 -30.81 -18.01 26.72
CA SER A 148 -31.31 -17.35 27.94
C SER A 148 -30.87 -18.09 29.23
N PRO A 149 -30.55 -17.37 30.32
CA PRO A 149 -30.16 -17.97 31.60
C PRO A 149 -31.33 -18.64 32.33
N MET A 150 -31.03 -19.53 33.27
CA MET A 150 -32.01 -20.27 34.09
C MET A 150 -32.93 -19.31 34.88
N PRO A 151 -34.27 -19.46 34.81
CA PRO A 151 -35.22 -18.57 35.48
C PRO A 151 -35.22 -18.76 37.01
N THR A 152 -35.59 -17.72 37.76
CA THR A 152 -35.52 -17.64 39.24
C THR A 152 -36.80 -18.11 39.97
N CYS A 153 -37.71 -18.81 39.28
CA CYS A 153 -38.97 -19.28 39.85
C CYS A 153 -38.80 -20.36 40.94
N THR A 154 -39.82 -20.52 41.79
CA THR A 154 -39.84 -21.58 42.81
C THR A 154 -39.85 -22.97 42.13
N GLY A 155 -38.84 -23.78 42.44
CA GLY A 155 -38.67 -25.10 41.84
C GLY A 155 -38.03 -25.10 40.45
N ALA A 156 -37.36 -24.02 40.05
CA ALA A 156 -36.60 -23.94 38.81
C ALA A 156 -35.63 -25.11 38.68
N LYS A 157 -35.75 -25.89 37.61
CA LYS A 157 -34.80 -26.95 37.25
C LYS A 157 -34.58 -27.00 35.74
N ASP A 158 -33.35 -27.23 35.34
CA ASP A 158 -33.02 -27.62 33.96
C ASP A 158 -33.71 -28.97 33.68
N THR A 159 -34.46 -29.02 32.58
CA THR A 159 -35.19 -30.23 32.19
C THR A 159 -34.29 -31.27 31.52
N GLY A 160 -33.06 -30.90 31.17
CA GLY A 160 -32.12 -31.71 30.39
C GLY A 160 -32.44 -31.76 28.90
N GLN A 161 -33.48 -31.05 28.44
CA GLN A 161 -33.88 -30.95 27.05
C GLN A 161 -33.41 -29.63 26.44
N LYS A 162 -33.18 -29.63 25.13
CA LYS A 162 -32.80 -28.44 24.36
C LYS A 162 -33.90 -28.10 23.35
N ASP A 163 -34.08 -26.81 23.08
CA ASP A 163 -34.97 -26.34 22.01
C ASP A 163 -34.33 -26.51 20.61
N SER A 164 -35.04 -26.07 19.57
CA SER A 164 -34.59 -26.16 18.17
C SER A 164 -33.30 -25.41 17.89
N ASP A 165 -32.92 -24.45 18.73
CA ASP A 165 -31.71 -23.64 18.61
C ASP A 165 -30.56 -24.19 19.47
N GLY A 166 -30.79 -25.30 20.19
CA GLY A 166 -29.79 -25.97 21.02
C GLY A 166 -29.66 -25.41 22.44
N CYS A 167 -30.60 -24.56 22.87
CA CYS A 167 -30.61 -23.91 24.18
C CYS A 167 -31.33 -24.75 25.25
N PRO A 168 -30.87 -24.79 26.51
CA PRO A 168 -31.49 -25.59 27.57
C PRO A 168 -32.88 -25.07 27.95
N ILE A 169 -33.84 -25.97 28.09
CA ILE A 169 -35.21 -25.68 28.52
C ILE A 169 -35.32 -25.87 30.04
N TYR A 170 -35.82 -24.86 30.75
CA TYR A 170 -36.01 -24.89 32.21
C TYR A 170 -37.50 -25.01 32.59
N SER A 171 -37.80 -25.60 33.75
CA SER A 171 -39.17 -25.80 34.26
C SER A 171 -39.35 -25.31 35.70
N CYS A 172 -40.59 -24.95 36.08
CA CYS A 172 -41.01 -24.53 37.42
C CYS A 172 -42.16 -25.42 37.95
N GLN A 173 -42.39 -25.49 39.26
CA GLN A 173 -43.53 -26.24 39.85
C GLN A 173 -44.87 -25.47 39.71
N PRO A 174 -46.01 -26.14 39.46
CA PRO A 174 -47.27 -25.47 39.17
C PRO A 174 -48.10 -25.23 40.44
N THR A 175 -48.24 -23.98 40.85
CA THR A 175 -49.37 -23.53 41.68
C THR A 175 -49.85 -22.18 41.18
N SER A 176 -50.77 -22.16 40.21
CA SER A 176 -51.54 -20.97 39.89
C SER A 176 -52.88 -21.33 39.25
N THR A 177 -53.96 -20.80 39.83
CA THR A 177 -55.34 -20.85 39.33
C THR A 177 -55.68 -19.71 38.36
N THR A 178 -54.66 -19.00 37.84
CA THR A 178 -54.83 -17.90 36.88
C THR A 178 -53.84 -18.00 35.73
N CYS A 179 -54.33 -17.82 34.50
CA CYS A 179 -53.51 -17.69 33.30
C CYS A 179 -52.95 -16.28 33.21
N GLN A 180 -51.65 -16.14 32.97
CA GLN A 180 -51.04 -14.84 32.74
C GLN A 180 -51.27 -14.38 31.29
N PRO A 181 -51.50 -13.08 31.03
CA PRO A 181 -51.59 -12.56 29.67
C PRO A 181 -50.28 -12.79 28.90
N THR A 182 -50.39 -13.05 27.60
CA THR A 182 -49.22 -13.22 26.73
C THR A 182 -48.87 -11.89 26.08
N LYS A 183 -47.60 -11.49 26.17
CA LYS A 183 -47.06 -10.34 25.45
C LYS A 183 -46.54 -10.81 24.09
N CYS A 184 -47.14 -10.34 23.00
CA CYS A 184 -46.68 -10.61 21.64
C CYS A 184 -45.36 -9.85 21.35
N GLY A 185 -44.61 -10.27 20.33
CA GLY A 185 -43.32 -9.67 19.97
C GLY A 185 -43.39 -8.20 19.54
N ASP A 186 -44.57 -7.71 19.16
CA ASP A 186 -44.89 -6.30 18.88
C ASP A 186 -45.18 -5.47 20.15
N GLY A 187 -45.11 -6.09 21.32
CA GLY A 187 -45.38 -5.48 22.61
C GLY A 187 -46.85 -5.44 23.03
N THR A 188 -47.79 -5.92 22.20
CA THR A 188 -49.22 -5.99 22.55
C THR A 188 -49.50 -7.12 23.55
N ILE A 189 -50.45 -6.89 24.46
CA ILE A 189 -50.83 -7.87 25.48
C ILE A 189 -52.15 -8.55 25.05
N ARG A 190 -52.16 -9.88 25.02
CA ARG A 190 -53.33 -10.71 24.72
C ARG A 190 -53.78 -11.46 25.96
N GLU A 191 -55.07 -11.36 26.25
CA GLU A 191 -55.71 -12.05 27.36
C GLU A 191 -55.81 -13.56 27.11
N CYS A 192 -55.57 -14.35 28.16
CA CYS A 192 -55.59 -15.81 28.11
C CYS A 192 -56.67 -16.35 29.06
N ASN A 193 -57.45 -17.32 28.58
CA ASN A 193 -58.54 -17.91 29.35
C ASN A 193 -58.22 -19.36 29.74
N LEU A 194 -58.70 -19.79 30.90
CA LEU A 194 -58.58 -21.16 31.37
C LEU A 194 -59.72 -22.01 30.79
N ILE A 195 -59.39 -22.98 29.94
CA ILE A 195 -60.34 -23.93 29.36
C ILE A 195 -59.76 -25.33 29.62
N ASP A 196 -60.54 -26.20 30.29
CA ASP A 196 -60.15 -27.58 30.64
C ASP A 196 -58.78 -27.71 31.34
N ASN A 197 -58.53 -26.86 32.35
CA ASN A 197 -57.25 -26.80 33.09
C ASN A 197 -56.01 -26.48 32.22
N GLN A 198 -56.21 -25.97 30.99
CA GLN A 198 -55.15 -25.42 30.15
C GLN A 198 -55.40 -23.95 29.82
N CYS A 199 -54.34 -23.16 29.76
CA CYS A 199 -54.41 -21.76 29.35
C CYS A 199 -54.43 -21.67 27.83
N VAL A 200 -55.52 -21.15 27.27
CA VAL A 200 -55.69 -20.92 25.84
C VAL A 200 -55.70 -19.41 25.58
N CYS A 201 -54.76 -18.93 24.77
CA CYS A 201 -54.59 -17.51 24.45
C CYS A 201 -55.07 -17.20 23.02
N GLN A 202 -55.52 -15.96 22.78
CA GLN A 202 -55.76 -15.48 21.41
C GLN A 202 -54.45 -15.49 20.59
N THR A 203 -54.52 -15.89 19.31
CA THR A 203 -53.34 -15.98 18.44
C THR A 203 -52.71 -14.60 18.21
N CYS A 204 -51.40 -14.47 18.42
CA CYS A 204 -50.64 -13.28 18.01
C CYS A 204 -50.70 -13.14 16.48
N PRO A 205 -50.74 -11.92 15.92
CA PRO A 205 -50.54 -11.73 14.48
C PRO A 205 -49.19 -12.35 14.08
N ALA A 206 -49.15 -13.04 12.94
CA ALA A 206 -47.90 -13.57 12.40
C ALA A 206 -46.88 -12.42 12.26
N GLN A 207 -45.65 -12.63 12.73
CA GLN A 207 -44.59 -11.65 12.62
C GLN A 207 -44.35 -11.34 11.13
N THR A 208 -44.54 -10.07 10.77
CA THR A 208 -44.28 -9.54 9.43
C THR A 208 -42.80 -9.61 9.15
N SER A 209 -42.46 -10.36 8.13
CA SER A 209 -41.23 -10.17 7.40
C SER A 209 -41.25 -8.87 6.60
N THR A 210 -40.17 -8.10 6.66
CA THR A 210 -40.09 -6.76 6.06
C THR A 210 -39.23 -6.75 4.79
N PHE A 211 -39.55 -5.88 3.83
CA PHE A 211 -38.66 -5.52 2.71
C PHE A 211 -37.50 -4.63 3.21
N TYR A 212 -36.40 -4.52 2.45
CA TYR A 212 -35.20 -3.77 2.85
C TYR A 212 -34.42 -3.20 1.66
N ILE A 213 -33.48 -2.29 1.92
CA ILE A 213 -32.52 -1.79 0.94
C ILE A 213 -31.27 -2.66 1.03
N SER A 214 -30.99 -3.47 0.01
CA SER A 214 -29.87 -4.41 0.01
C SER A 214 -28.54 -3.78 -0.41
N GLY A 215 -28.57 -2.61 -1.04
CA GLY A 215 -27.36 -1.91 -1.48
C GLY A 215 -27.65 -0.56 -2.11
N VAL A 216 -26.71 0.37 -1.92
CA VAL A 216 -26.71 1.71 -2.52
C VAL A 216 -25.33 1.97 -3.11
N GLN A 217 -25.27 2.36 -4.37
CA GLN A 217 -24.06 2.80 -5.06
C GLN A 217 -24.13 4.28 -5.39
N GLY A 218 -22.96 4.90 -5.61
CA GLY A 218 -22.85 6.30 -6.01
C GLY A 218 -22.75 7.31 -4.88
N VAL A 219 -22.66 6.84 -3.63
CA VAL A 219 -22.40 7.68 -2.43
C VAL A 219 -20.88 7.75 -2.17
N LYS A 220 -20.31 8.95 -2.20
CA LYS A 220 -18.92 9.26 -1.84
C LYS A 220 -18.87 9.86 -0.44
N LYS A 221 -17.71 9.78 0.22
CA LYS A 221 -17.48 10.47 1.50
C LYS A 221 -17.40 11.98 1.35
N THR A 222 -17.00 12.45 0.17
CA THR A 222 -16.74 13.85 -0.13
C THR A 222 -17.26 14.19 -1.52
N TYR A 223 -17.86 15.38 -1.66
CA TYR A 223 -18.30 15.96 -2.92
C TYR A 223 -17.79 17.39 -3.09
N SER A 224 -17.59 17.81 -4.32
CA SER A 224 -17.43 19.22 -4.66
C SER A 224 -18.77 19.96 -4.65
N PRO A 225 -18.82 21.29 -4.42
CA PRO A 225 -20.05 22.08 -4.53
C PRO A 225 -20.76 21.84 -5.87
N SER A 226 -22.08 21.63 -5.81
CA SER A 226 -22.92 21.34 -6.99
C SER A 226 -22.57 20.04 -7.77
N GLU A 227 -21.67 19.19 -7.27
CA GLU A 227 -21.40 17.87 -7.86
C GLU A 227 -22.62 16.95 -7.79
N ILE A 228 -22.88 16.18 -8.85
CA ILE A 228 -24.07 15.31 -8.94
C ILE A 228 -23.81 13.96 -8.26
N LEU A 229 -24.62 13.65 -7.23
CA LEU A 229 -24.74 12.32 -6.64
C LEU A 229 -25.58 11.44 -7.58
N ASN A 230 -24.96 10.42 -8.19
CA ASN A 230 -25.63 9.46 -9.07
C ASN A 230 -25.95 8.18 -8.30
N LEU A 231 -27.13 8.11 -7.69
CA LEU A 231 -27.54 7.01 -6.82
C LEU A 231 -28.11 5.84 -7.61
N MET A 232 -27.66 4.63 -7.29
CA MET A 232 -28.28 3.36 -7.71
C MET A 232 -28.64 2.54 -6.47
N ILE A 233 -29.91 2.23 -6.29
CA ILE A 233 -30.47 1.67 -5.05
C ILE A 233 -31.17 0.35 -5.37
N LYS A 234 -30.83 -0.71 -4.64
CA LYS A 234 -31.47 -2.03 -4.76
C LYS A 234 -32.41 -2.26 -3.58
N GLY A 235 -33.71 -2.13 -3.85
CA GLY A 235 -34.77 -2.53 -2.94
C GLY A 235 -35.10 -4.00 -3.12
N VAL A 236 -35.25 -4.75 -2.03
CA VAL A 236 -35.46 -6.20 -2.05
C VAL A 236 -36.59 -6.56 -1.10
N GLU A 237 -37.51 -7.38 -1.58
CA GLU A 237 -38.53 -8.04 -0.77
C GLU A 237 -37.91 -9.19 0.05
N GLN A 238 -38.64 -9.71 1.02
CA GLN A 238 -38.13 -10.76 1.90
C GLN A 238 -37.73 -12.05 1.15
N ASP A 239 -38.43 -12.40 0.08
CA ASP A 239 -38.17 -13.57 -0.76
C ASP A 239 -36.99 -13.38 -1.73
N GLY A 240 -36.33 -12.21 -1.67
CA GLY A 240 -35.17 -11.88 -2.50
C GLY A 240 -35.54 -11.28 -3.86
N THR A 241 -36.83 -11.10 -4.17
CA THR A 241 -37.24 -10.42 -5.41
C THR A 241 -37.01 -8.92 -5.30
N PRO A 242 -36.80 -8.22 -6.43
CA PRO A 242 -36.67 -6.76 -6.42
C PRO A 242 -37.98 -6.10 -5.98
N ALA A 243 -37.90 -5.10 -5.10
CA ALA A 243 -39.04 -4.27 -4.74
C ALA A 243 -39.40 -3.32 -5.89
N THR A 244 -40.39 -3.70 -6.70
CA THR A 244 -40.67 -3.05 -7.99
C THR A 244 -41.65 -1.88 -7.91
N ALA A 245 -41.57 -0.95 -8.88
CA ALA A 245 -42.52 0.14 -8.99
C ALA A 245 -43.94 -0.35 -9.30
N GLU A 246 -44.06 -1.44 -10.07
CA GLU A 246 -45.31 -2.10 -10.46
C GLU A 246 -46.05 -2.66 -9.24
N GLU A 247 -45.32 -3.21 -8.28
CA GLU A 247 -45.84 -3.71 -7.00
C GLU A 247 -46.23 -2.60 -6.01
N GLY A 248 -45.92 -1.34 -6.35
CA GLY A 248 -46.30 -0.15 -5.60
C GLY A 248 -45.23 0.37 -4.65
N PHE A 249 -43.99 -0.13 -4.74
CA PHE A 249 -42.85 0.47 -4.07
C PHE A 249 -42.46 1.81 -4.70
N ASN A 250 -41.82 2.67 -3.92
CA ASN A 250 -41.14 3.87 -4.39
C ASN A 250 -39.90 4.14 -3.54
N VAL A 251 -38.93 4.83 -4.13
CA VAL A 251 -37.74 5.31 -3.44
C VAL A 251 -37.65 6.84 -3.51
N GLN A 252 -37.46 7.47 -2.36
CA GLN A 252 -37.25 8.91 -2.24
C GLN A 252 -36.01 9.19 -1.38
N PHE A 253 -35.28 10.25 -1.68
CA PHE A 253 -34.07 10.59 -0.92
C PHE A 253 -33.97 12.08 -0.62
N TYR A 254 -33.28 12.42 0.47
CA TYR A 254 -33.15 13.76 1.01
C TYR A 254 -31.74 14.04 1.50
N ILE A 255 -31.25 15.24 1.23
CA ILE A 255 -29.99 15.78 1.76
C ILE A 255 -30.32 16.88 2.77
N ASP A 256 -29.81 16.70 4.00
CA ASP A 256 -29.89 17.67 5.09
C ASP A 256 -28.49 18.09 5.56
N GLU A 257 -28.35 19.32 6.03
CA GLU A 257 -27.14 19.79 6.70
C GLU A 257 -26.87 18.99 7.99
N TRP A 258 -25.61 18.66 8.27
CA TRP A 258 -25.19 17.90 9.45
C TRP A 258 -23.96 18.53 10.14
N PRO A 259 -23.98 18.75 11.46
CA PRO A 259 -25.07 18.46 12.41
C PRO A 259 -26.29 19.38 12.24
N LEU A 260 -27.49 18.88 12.59
CA LEU A 260 -28.75 19.60 12.37
C LEU A 260 -28.79 20.92 13.16
N VAL A 261 -29.04 22.05 12.48
CA VAL A 261 -29.24 23.37 13.10
C VAL A 261 -30.68 23.84 12.85
N GLN A 262 -31.37 24.44 13.83
CA GLN A 262 -32.78 24.86 13.67
C GLN A 262 -32.98 25.80 12.46
N GLY A 263 -33.90 25.42 11.55
CA GLY A 263 -34.25 26.21 10.35
C GLY A 263 -33.82 25.59 9.00
N GLN A 264 -33.67 24.27 8.91
CA GLN A 264 -33.05 23.59 7.78
C GLN A 264 -33.82 23.67 6.46
N SER A 265 -33.07 23.81 5.37
CA SER A 265 -33.51 23.46 4.02
C SER A 265 -33.16 22.00 3.75
N SER A 266 -34.16 21.15 3.53
CA SER A 266 -33.98 19.80 2.98
C SER A 266 -34.11 19.85 1.46
N LYS A 267 -33.18 19.21 0.75
CA LYS A 267 -33.28 19.02 -0.71
C LYS A 267 -33.54 17.55 -0.97
N GLY A 268 -34.67 17.22 -1.57
CA GLY A 268 -35.01 15.83 -1.89
C GLY A 268 -35.55 15.65 -3.29
N ASP A 269 -35.47 14.42 -3.79
CA ASP A 269 -36.02 14.04 -5.08
C ASP A 269 -36.50 12.57 -5.04
N ASN A 270 -37.28 12.16 -6.05
CA ASN A 270 -37.73 10.78 -6.22
C ASN A 270 -36.79 10.02 -7.15
N ALA A 271 -36.56 8.75 -6.85
CA ALA A 271 -35.87 7.86 -7.76
C ALA A 271 -36.82 7.32 -8.83
N TYR A 272 -36.30 6.97 -10.00
CA TYR A 272 -37.03 6.26 -11.03
C TYR A 272 -36.59 4.79 -11.08
N TYR A 273 -37.53 3.89 -11.38
CA TYR A 273 -37.27 2.45 -11.42
C TYR A 273 -36.87 1.98 -12.82
N LYS A 274 -35.81 1.17 -12.93
CA LYS A 274 -35.38 0.51 -14.17
C LYS A 274 -34.62 -0.78 -13.86
N GLU A 275 -35.00 -1.88 -14.53
CA GLU A 275 -34.24 -3.15 -14.56
C GLU A 275 -33.84 -3.71 -13.17
N GLY A 276 -34.72 -3.63 -12.17
CA GLY A 276 -34.45 -4.15 -10.82
C GLY A 276 -33.84 -3.14 -9.85
N TYR A 277 -33.56 -1.91 -10.30
CA TYR A 277 -32.90 -0.87 -9.52
C TYR A 277 -33.67 0.46 -9.55
N TRP A 278 -33.46 1.26 -8.50
CA TRP A 278 -33.95 2.62 -8.39
C TRP A 278 -32.79 3.59 -8.61
N TYR A 279 -32.96 4.56 -9.50
CA TYR A 279 -31.93 5.54 -9.88
C TYR A 279 -32.35 6.95 -9.49
N GLY A 280 -31.44 7.71 -8.90
CA GLY A 280 -31.70 9.09 -8.46
C GLY A 280 -30.49 9.98 -8.65
N ASN A 281 -30.71 11.22 -9.09
CA ASN A 281 -29.63 12.18 -9.27
C ASN A 281 -29.90 13.44 -8.45
N ILE A 282 -28.93 13.89 -7.66
CA ILE A 282 -29.08 15.11 -6.85
C ILE A 282 -27.77 15.86 -6.73
N ALA A 283 -27.76 17.15 -7.04
CA ALA A 283 -26.57 17.97 -6.84
C ALA A 283 -26.30 18.18 -5.34
N SER A 284 -25.04 18.00 -4.94
CA SER A 284 -24.54 18.34 -3.62
C SER A 284 -24.81 19.82 -3.32
N PRO A 285 -25.04 20.20 -2.06
CA PRO A 285 -25.21 21.61 -1.71
C PRO A 285 -23.89 22.39 -1.79
N ASP A 286 -23.96 23.72 -1.83
CA ASP A 286 -22.76 24.55 -2.03
C ASP A 286 -21.95 24.85 -0.76
N LYS A 287 -22.54 24.69 0.44
CA LYS A 287 -21.84 25.03 1.69
C LYS A 287 -20.84 23.93 2.05
N LEU A 288 -19.64 24.34 2.49
CA LEU A 288 -18.55 23.42 2.82
C LEU A 288 -18.69 22.85 4.25
N ILE A 289 -19.72 22.03 4.46
CA ILE A 289 -20.05 21.41 5.74
C ILE A 289 -20.35 19.92 5.58
N GLY A 290 -20.67 19.24 6.68
CA GLY A 290 -21.23 17.89 6.66
C GLY A 290 -22.68 17.89 6.22
N TYR A 291 -23.08 16.79 5.61
CA TYR A 291 -24.44 16.50 5.16
C TYR A 291 -24.83 15.07 5.49
N ARG A 292 -26.13 14.85 5.61
CA ARG A 292 -26.76 13.55 5.77
C ARG A 292 -27.67 13.28 4.58
N LEU A 293 -27.45 12.17 3.88
CA LEU A 293 -28.31 11.64 2.84
C LEU A 293 -29.20 10.54 3.42
N GLN A 294 -30.52 10.74 3.41
CA GLN A 294 -31.51 9.74 3.81
C GLN A 294 -32.18 9.17 2.57
N ILE A 295 -32.31 7.85 2.49
CA ILE A 295 -32.95 7.13 1.38
C ILE A 295 -34.07 6.28 1.95
N PHE A 296 -35.30 6.54 1.51
CA PHE A 296 -36.51 5.85 1.92
C PHE A 296 -36.98 4.92 0.81
N LEU A 297 -37.20 3.65 1.12
CA LEU A 297 -37.98 2.72 0.30
C LEU A 297 -39.31 2.50 1.01
N TYR A 298 -40.44 2.71 0.32
CA TYR A 298 -41.75 2.68 0.95
C TYR A 298 -42.88 2.27 0.00
N CYS A 299 -44.01 1.84 0.57
CA CYS A 299 -45.23 1.62 -0.20
C CYS A 299 -45.89 2.96 -0.53
N SER A 300 -45.88 3.34 -1.81
CA SER A 300 -46.29 4.68 -2.27
C SER A 300 -47.76 4.82 -2.64
N ARG A 301 -48.44 3.71 -2.92
CA ARG A 301 -49.83 3.69 -3.38
C ARG A 301 -50.71 2.88 -2.44
N ASP A 302 -51.81 3.49 -2.00
CA ASP A 302 -52.86 2.78 -1.28
C ASP A 302 -53.44 1.66 -2.15
N ASN A 303 -53.72 0.51 -1.55
CA ASN A 303 -54.22 -0.71 -2.22
C ASN A 303 -53.27 -1.32 -3.29
N SER A 304 -51.99 -0.94 -3.34
CA SER A 304 -50.96 -1.69 -4.09
C SER A 304 -50.62 -3.04 -3.43
N TYR A 305 -49.98 -3.95 -4.18
CA TYR A 305 -49.45 -5.20 -3.63
C TYR A 305 -48.56 -4.93 -2.39
N CYS A 306 -47.65 -3.96 -2.48
CA CYS A 306 -46.83 -3.53 -1.36
C CYS A 306 -47.67 -3.16 -0.13
N SER A 307 -48.66 -2.27 -0.30
CA SER A 307 -49.48 -1.81 0.83
C SER A 307 -50.39 -2.90 1.41
N GLN A 308 -50.83 -3.85 0.59
CA GLN A 308 -51.66 -5.00 1.03
C GLN A 308 -50.81 -6.05 1.75
N LYS A 309 -49.59 -6.30 1.27
CA LYS A 309 -48.66 -7.29 1.83
C LYS A 309 -47.95 -6.78 3.08
N TYR A 310 -47.45 -5.55 3.05
CA TYR A 310 -46.58 -4.99 4.09
C TYR A 310 -47.26 -3.91 4.94
N GLY A 311 -48.42 -3.41 4.55
CA GLY A 311 -49.13 -2.35 5.26
C GLY A 311 -49.01 -0.97 4.61
N ILE A 312 -50.02 -0.14 4.82
CA ILE A 312 -50.07 1.25 4.34
C ILE A 312 -49.00 2.06 5.08
N LYS A 313 -48.19 2.82 4.32
CA LYS A 313 -47.05 3.63 4.81
C LYS A 313 -45.90 2.83 5.41
N SER A 314 -45.82 1.52 5.17
CA SER A 314 -44.61 0.77 5.49
C SER A 314 -43.42 1.33 4.74
N GLN A 315 -42.31 1.55 5.45
CA GLN A 315 -41.10 2.17 4.92
C GLN A 315 -39.86 1.66 5.64
N VAL A 316 -38.73 1.70 4.93
CA VAL A 316 -37.38 1.49 5.48
C VAL A 316 -36.48 2.65 5.05
N GLU A 317 -35.48 2.94 5.88
CA GLU A 317 -34.55 4.06 5.69
C GLU A 317 -33.10 3.58 5.74
N ASN A 318 -32.29 4.03 4.78
CA ASN A 318 -30.83 3.98 4.86
C ASN A 318 -30.26 5.40 4.92
N THR A 319 -29.27 5.61 5.78
CA THR A 319 -28.67 6.92 6.02
C THR A 319 -27.16 6.90 5.77
N TYR A 320 -26.69 7.89 5.03
CA TYR A 320 -25.28 8.12 4.72
C TYR A 320 -24.85 9.51 5.15
N TYR A 321 -23.56 9.66 5.45
CA TYR A 321 -22.95 10.95 5.79
C TYR A 321 -21.85 11.27 4.79
N PHE A 322 -21.83 12.51 4.31
CA PHE A 322 -20.78 13.01 3.41
C PHE A 322 -20.45 14.45 3.76
N SER A 323 -19.29 14.96 3.34
CA SER A 323 -18.95 16.38 3.41
C SER A 323 -18.90 16.99 2.02
N VAL A 324 -19.20 18.27 1.93
CA VAL A 324 -18.85 19.06 0.74
C VAL A 324 -17.55 19.78 1.06
N THR A 325 -16.52 19.59 0.24
CA THR A 325 -15.23 20.27 0.39
C THR A 325 -14.83 20.93 -0.90
N LYS A 326 -13.97 21.96 -0.82
CA LYS A 326 -13.34 22.52 -2.01
C LYS A 326 -12.50 21.43 -2.67
N SER A 327 -12.66 21.25 -3.98
CA SER A 327 -11.81 20.34 -4.74
C SER A 327 -10.34 20.75 -4.61
N THR A 328 -9.46 19.77 -4.41
CA THR A 328 -8.02 19.97 -4.25
C THR A 328 -7.32 19.76 -5.58
N CYS A 329 -6.30 20.59 -5.85
CA CYS A 329 -5.41 20.36 -6.98
C CYS A 329 -4.84 18.94 -6.93
N SER A 330 -4.77 18.26 -8.08
CA SER A 330 -4.15 16.95 -8.25
C SER A 330 -3.18 16.98 -9.42
N ASP A 331 -2.06 16.30 -9.30
CA ASP A 331 -0.93 16.35 -10.23
C ASP A 331 -0.23 14.99 -10.21
N SER A 332 0.09 14.45 -11.38
CA SER A 332 0.49 13.05 -11.56
C SER A 332 1.92 12.74 -11.14
N ASP A 333 2.80 13.71 -11.21
CA ASP A 333 4.25 13.61 -10.94
C ASP A 333 4.77 14.73 -10.05
N GLY A 334 3.96 15.74 -9.77
CA GLY A 334 4.34 16.80 -8.84
C GLY A 334 5.19 17.85 -9.56
N LEU A 335 6.22 18.32 -8.88
CA LEU A 335 7.25 19.14 -9.52
C LEU A 335 8.39 18.22 -10.00
N ASP A 336 8.23 17.59 -11.17
CA ASP A 336 9.20 16.71 -11.82
C ASP A 336 9.37 17.04 -13.31
N TYR A 337 10.46 17.74 -13.61
CA TYR A 337 10.77 18.19 -14.97
C TYR A 337 11.09 17.07 -15.97
N TYR A 338 11.27 15.82 -15.54
CA TYR A 338 11.76 14.74 -16.40
C TYR A 338 10.73 13.64 -16.65
N THR A 339 9.57 13.74 -16.02
CA THR A 339 8.40 12.94 -16.30
C THR A 339 7.36 13.86 -16.95
N LYS A 340 6.48 13.32 -17.79
CA LYS A 340 5.41 14.13 -18.36
C LYS A 340 4.23 14.11 -17.39
N GLY A 341 3.94 15.27 -16.82
CA GLY A 341 2.89 15.45 -15.85
C GLY A 341 1.54 15.82 -16.43
N PHE A 342 0.51 15.60 -15.62
CA PHE A 342 -0.86 16.02 -15.84
C PHE A 342 -1.45 16.55 -14.54
N MET A 343 -1.73 17.84 -14.54
CA MET A 343 -2.26 18.59 -13.42
C MET A 343 -3.73 18.95 -13.64
N LYS A 344 -4.54 18.87 -12.60
CA LYS A 344 -5.91 19.38 -12.52
C LYS A 344 -6.04 20.31 -11.32
N ALA A 345 -6.56 21.51 -11.56
CA ALA A 345 -6.81 22.48 -10.49
C ALA A 345 -7.98 22.08 -9.57
N GLY A 346 -8.83 21.15 -10.02
CA GLY A 346 -9.94 20.59 -9.25
C GLY A 346 -10.95 19.82 -10.12
N ASP A 347 -12.05 19.39 -9.51
CA ASP A 347 -13.12 18.64 -10.16
C ASP A 347 -13.81 19.49 -11.24
N GLY A 348 -13.87 18.97 -12.46
CA GLY A 348 -14.43 19.67 -13.63
C GLY A 348 -13.40 20.47 -14.44
N ASP A 349 -12.15 20.58 -13.97
CA ASP A 349 -11.04 21.07 -14.80
C ASP A 349 -10.66 20.01 -15.85
N SER A 350 -10.46 20.44 -17.10
CA SER A 350 -9.94 19.56 -18.15
C SER A 350 -8.50 19.11 -17.87
N GLY A 351 -7.81 19.84 -17.00
CA GLY A 351 -6.41 19.66 -16.64
C GLY A 351 -5.47 20.18 -17.71
N GLN A 352 -4.18 20.11 -17.41
CA GLN A 352 -3.07 20.56 -18.25
C GLN A 352 -1.96 19.52 -18.20
N TYR A 353 -1.42 19.18 -19.37
CA TYR A 353 -0.20 18.40 -19.46
C TYR A 353 1.02 19.31 -19.45
N ASP A 354 2.12 18.80 -18.91
CA ASP A 354 3.42 19.39 -19.13
C ASP A 354 3.74 19.41 -20.61
N SER A 355 4.44 20.47 -21.03
CA SER A 355 4.61 20.75 -22.44
C SER A 355 5.91 21.47 -22.75
N CYS A 356 6.55 21.08 -23.85
CA CYS A 356 7.73 21.77 -24.33
C CYS A 356 7.31 23.05 -25.08
N LEU A 357 7.63 24.21 -24.52
CA LEU A 357 7.44 25.50 -25.19
C LEU A 357 8.47 25.69 -26.31
N SER A 358 9.68 25.16 -26.14
CA SER A 358 10.74 25.15 -27.14
C SER A 358 11.59 23.89 -27.03
N GLN A 359 12.60 23.78 -27.89
CA GLN A 359 13.53 22.65 -27.87
C GLN A 359 14.23 22.46 -26.51
N ASN A 360 14.39 23.51 -25.70
CA ASN A 360 15.08 23.46 -24.40
C ASN A 360 14.27 24.08 -23.25
N GLU A 361 12.96 24.30 -23.44
CA GLU A 361 12.13 24.95 -22.42
C GLU A 361 10.86 24.14 -22.19
N LEU A 362 10.72 23.65 -20.96
CA LEU A 362 9.57 22.92 -20.43
C LEU A 362 8.66 23.89 -19.68
N VAL A 363 7.36 23.78 -19.90
CA VAL A 363 6.33 24.36 -19.05
C VAL A 363 5.78 23.24 -18.19
N GLU A 364 6.08 23.34 -16.90
CA GLU A 364 5.63 22.45 -15.84
C GLU A 364 4.32 22.98 -15.25
N TYR A 365 3.31 22.14 -15.12
CA TYR A 365 2.10 22.39 -14.36
C TYR A 365 2.10 21.50 -13.12
N TYR A 366 2.04 22.11 -11.94
CA TYR A 366 2.16 21.35 -10.70
C TYR A 366 1.25 21.84 -9.59
N CYS A 367 0.98 20.99 -8.61
CA CYS A 367 0.25 21.36 -7.41
C CYS A 367 1.19 21.73 -6.26
N GLU A 368 1.03 22.93 -5.69
CA GLU A 368 1.71 23.31 -4.45
C GLU A 368 0.69 23.85 -3.45
N ASN A 369 0.68 23.31 -2.22
CA ASN A 369 -0.28 23.68 -1.18
C ASN A 369 -1.76 23.57 -1.63
N ASN A 370 -2.08 22.56 -2.45
CA ASN A 370 -3.39 22.35 -3.09
C ASN A 370 -3.83 23.46 -4.06
N GLU A 371 -2.91 24.30 -4.52
CA GLU A 371 -3.14 25.28 -5.57
C GLU A 371 -2.40 24.90 -6.85
N ALA A 372 -3.08 25.03 -7.99
CA ALA A 372 -2.49 24.81 -9.30
C ALA A 372 -1.51 25.93 -9.63
N LYS A 373 -0.28 25.54 -9.95
CA LYS A 373 0.81 26.42 -10.35
C LYS A 373 1.37 25.99 -11.69
N LYS A 374 2.14 26.89 -12.29
CA LYS A 374 2.96 26.58 -13.47
C LYS A 374 4.28 27.32 -13.44
N MET A 375 5.31 26.74 -14.04
CA MET A 375 6.60 27.40 -14.22
C MET A 375 7.25 27.02 -15.54
N SER A 376 8.19 27.85 -16.00
CA SER A 376 9.09 27.49 -17.10
C SER A 376 10.41 26.96 -16.52
N TYR A 377 10.88 25.82 -17.01
CA TYR A 377 12.17 25.23 -16.69
C TYR A 377 13.01 25.05 -17.96
N SER A 378 14.31 25.35 -17.87
CA SER A 378 15.21 25.20 -19.02
C SER A 378 15.87 23.81 -19.01
N CYS A 379 15.45 22.94 -19.92
CA CYS A 379 16.03 21.62 -20.12
C CYS A 379 17.41 21.74 -20.76
N GLN A 380 18.45 21.31 -20.02
CA GLN A 380 19.84 21.41 -20.49
C GLN A 380 20.15 20.51 -21.71
N LYS A 381 19.40 19.41 -21.87
CA LYS A 381 19.62 18.40 -22.93
C LYS A 381 18.50 18.33 -23.97
N GLY A 382 17.51 19.19 -23.82
CA GLY A 382 16.35 19.27 -24.69
C GLY A 382 15.07 18.78 -24.02
N CYS A 383 13.93 19.27 -24.52
CA CYS A 383 12.58 18.94 -24.08
C CYS A 383 11.87 18.16 -25.19
N VAL A 384 11.32 17.00 -24.86
CA VAL A 384 10.55 16.16 -25.79
C VAL A 384 9.27 15.69 -25.09
N ASP A 385 8.14 15.82 -25.78
CA ASP A 385 6.80 15.39 -25.32
C ASP A 385 6.41 15.88 -23.91
N GLY A 386 6.80 17.11 -23.54
CA GLY A 386 6.45 17.66 -22.24
C GLY A 386 7.30 17.15 -21.09
N ALA A 387 8.49 16.64 -21.35
CA ALA A 387 9.48 16.32 -20.33
C ALA A 387 10.90 16.68 -20.79
N CYS A 388 11.77 17.02 -19.86
CA CYS A 388 13.20 17.17 -20.12
C CYS A 388 13.82 15.79 -20.42
N THR A 389 14.66 15.75 -21.43
CA THR A 389 15.44 14.56 -21.76
C THR A 389 16.59 14.39 -20.77
N LYS A 390 16.78 13.17 -20.25
CA LYS A 390 17.87 12.83 -19.32
C LYS A 390 19.22 12.64 -20.03
N GLY A 391 19.23 12.46 -21.35
CA GLY A 391 20.44 12.32 -22.18
C GLY A 391 20.68 10.88 -22.68
N GLU A 392 21.90 10.58 -23.15
CA GLU A 392 22.31 9.25 -23.59
C GLU A 392 22.56 8.35 -22.37
N GLN A 393 21.93 7.16 -22.32
CA GLN A 393 22.20 6.18 -21.26
C GLN A 393 23.50 5.45 -21.56
N ILE A 394 24.41 5.46 -20.59
CA ILE A 394 25.73 4.84 -20.69
C ILE A 394 25.96 3.91 -19.50
N SER A 395 26.95 3.03 -19.64
CA SER A 395 27.35 2.09 -18.58
C SER A 395 28.86 2.17 -18.38
N GLU A 396 29.28 2.18 -17.13
CA GLU A 396 30.69 2.22 -16.72
C GLU A 396 30.90 1.39 -15.45
N LYS A 397 32.16 1.14 -15.09
CA LYS A 397 32.52 0.42 -13.86
C LYS A 397 33.10 1.37 -12.83
N VAL A 398 32.58 1.28 -11.61
CA VAL A 398 33.12 2.01 -10.45
C VAL A 398 33.78 1.04 -9.48
N PHE A 399 35.06 1.26 -9.22
CA PHE A 399 35.85 0.48 -8.27
C PHE A 399 35.74 1.09 -6.88
N CYS A 400 34.97 0.45 -6.00
CA CYS A 400 34.87 0.85 -4.60
C CYS A 400 36.01 0.24 -3.78
N SER A 401 36.80 1.09 -3.12
CA SER A 401 37.94 0.69 -2.27
C SER A 401 37.61 0.93 -0.81
N PHE A 402 37.73 -0.10 0.02
CA PHE A 402 37.41 -0.09 1.45
C PHE A 402 38.68 -0.03 2.28
N MET A 403 39.17 1.18 2.50
CA MET A 403 40.40 1.44 3.25
C MET A 403 40.19 1.09 4.73
N ASN A 404 41.23 0.55 5.37
CA ASN A 404 41.23 0.24 6.80
C ASN A 404 40.20 -0.81 7.25
N SER A 405 39.60 -1.56 6.33
CA SER A 405 38.76 -2.73 6.65
C SER A 405 39.43 -4.03 6.22
N GLN A 406 39.42 -5.01 7.13
CA GLN A 406 39.80 -6.41 6.86
C GLN A 406 38.56 -7.32 6.77
N LYS A 407 37.36 -6.72 6.74
CA LYS A 407 36.07 -7.41 6.64
C LYS A 407 35.45 -7.10 5.30
N GLU A 408 34.62 -8.01 4.80
CA GLU A 408 33.81 -7.74 3.61
C GLU A 408 32.97 -6.48 3.82
N GLN A 409 33.02 -5.58 2.84
CA GLN A 409 32.19 -4.37 2.78
C GLN A 409 31.42 -4.35 1.47
N LYS A 410 30.30 -3.63 1.47
CA LYS A 410 29.47 -3.40 0.29
C LYS A 410 29.43 -1.91 -0.03
N CYS A 411 29.52 -1.60 -1.31
CA CYS A 411 29.35 -0.28 -1.89
C CYS A 411 28.07 -0.30 -2.73
N TYR A 412 27.30 0.77 -2.70
CA TYR A 412 26.02 0.84 -3.41
C TYR A 412 25.64 2.27 -3.78
N THR A 413 24.89 2.43 -4.87
CA THR A 413 24.36 3.74 -5.27
C THR A 413 23.15 4.14 -4.44
N SER A 414 22.97 5.45 -4.29
CA SER A 414 21.68 6.03 -3.87
C SER A 414 20.64 5.71 -4.95
N PHE A 415 19.36 5.56 -4.57
CA PHE A 415 18.23 5.07 -5.38
C PHE A 415 17.87 5.86 -6.66
N VAL A 416 18.81 6.51 -7.32
CA VAL A 416 18.60 7.20 -8.59
C VAL A 416 18.82 6.16 -9.70
N ASN A 417 17.71 5.65 -10.27
CA ASN A 417 17.67 4.80 -11.47
C ASN A 417 18.16 3.33 -11.36
N GLY A 418 18.31 2.81 -10.13
CA GLY A 418 18.67 1.42 -9.87
C GLY A 418 19.86 1.31 -8.91
N ILE A 419 19.93 0.19 -8.18
CA ILE A 419 20.99 0.00 -7.19
C ILE A 419 22.16 -0.74 -7.85
N ALA A 420 23.18 0.00 -8.30
CA ALA A 420 24.47 -0.60 -8.60
C ALA A 420 25.13 -0.96 -7.28
N THR A 421 25.55 -2.22 -7.12
CA THR A 421 26.15 -2.70 -5.88
C THR A 421 27.36 -3.58 -6.14
N CYS A 422 28.31 -3.57 -5.22
CA CYS A 422 29.35 -4.58 -5.15
C CYS A 422 29.72 -4.88 -3.70
N SER A 423 30.17 -6.11 -3.44
CA SER A 423 30.71 -6.52 -2.14
C SER A 423 32.10 -7.12 -2.31
N GLY A 424 33.01 -6.85 -1.37
CA GLY A 424 34.35 -7.42 -1.40
C GLY A 424 35.20 -7.04 -0.19
N ILE A 425 36.35 -7.71 -0.03
CA ILE A 425 37.37 -7.37 0.97
C ILE A 425 38.41 -6.48 0.30
N GLY A 426 38.63 -5.29 0.84
CA GLY A 426 39.59 -4.32 0.31
C GLY A 426 39.07 -3.53 -0.89
N ASN A 427 38.52 -4.17 -1.92
CA ASN A 427 37.82 -3.48 -3.01
C ASN A 427 36.81 -4.38 -3.74
N CYS A 428 35.90 -3.76 -4.49
CA CYS A 428 35.03 -4.44 -5.45
C CYS A 428 34.66 -3.52 -6.63
N PRO A 429 34.48 -4.06 -7.85
CA PRO A 429 33.91 -3.31 -8.97
C PRO A 429 32.38 -3.41 -8.98
N ALA A 430 31.72 -2.28 -9.19
CA ALA A 430 30.28 -2.18 -9.42
C ALA A 430 30.00 -1.70 -10.86
N GLU A 431 29.14 -2.40 -11.59
CA GLU A 431 28.65 -1.92 -12.88
C GLU A 431 27.48 -0.96 -12.64
N VAL A 432 27.60 0.27 -13.14
CA VAL A 432 26.58 1.30 -13.03
C VAL A 432 26.06 1.66 -14.42
N LYS A 433 24.76 1.92 -14.49
CA LYS A 433 24.07 2.45 -15.67
C LYS A 433 23.39 3.74 -15.26
N GLY A 434 23.56 4.78 -16.05
CA GLY A 434 23.02 6.10 -15.79
C GLY A 434 23.10 6.96 -17.04
N TYR A 435 22.65 8.20 -16.94
CA TYR A 435 22.66 9.12 -18.07
C TYR A 435 23.95 9.91 -18.12
N LYS A 436 24.50 10.14 -19.31
CA LYS A 436 25.76 10.86 -19.49
C LYS A 436 25.72 12.27 -18.87
N GLY A 437 26.59 12.51 -17.90
CA GLY A 437 26.71 13.73 -17.10
C GLY A 437 25.99 13.68 -15.75
N GLU A 438 25.27 12.59 -15.44
CA GLU A 438 24.60 12.38 -14.15
C GLU A 438 25.63 12.15 -13.04
N GLN A 439 25.45 12.85 -11.90
CA GLN A 439 26.23 12.59 -10.70
C GLN A 439 25.62 11.42 -9.94
N ILE A 440 26.41 10.39 -9.68
CA ILE A 440 26.00 9.23 -8.90
C ILE A 440 26.60 9.32 -7.51
N THR A 441 25.74 9.20 -6.50
CA THR A 441 26.17 9.17 -5.09
C THR A 441 26.29 7.72 -4.62
N TRP A 442 27.47 7.36 -4.14
CA TRP A 442 27.82 6.05 -3.62
C TRP A 442 27.92 6.05 -2.10
N LYS A 443 27.43 4.98 -1.49
CA LYS A 443 27.49 4.70 -0.05
C LYS A 443 28.21 3.40 0.20
N SER A 444 28.76 3.24 1.40
CA SER A 444 29.44 2.00 1.83
C SER A 444 28.87 1.48 3.14
N THR A 445 28.90 0.17 3.35
CA THR A 445 28.54 -0.46 4.64
C THR A 445 29.48 -0.07 5.77
N CYS A 446 30.70 0.39 5.49
CA CYS A 446 31.56 0.91 6.55
C CYS A 446 31.35 2.41 6.83
N GLY A 447 30.41 3.05 6.13
CA GLY A 447 30.14 4.48 6.20
C GLY A 447 30.87 5.28 5.12
N GLY A 448 30.45 6.54 4.96
CA GLY A 448 31.00 7.48 3.98
C GLY A 448 30.18 7.59 2.69
N TYR A 449 30.38 8.72 2.01
CA TYR A 449 29.78 9.04 0.71
C TYR A 449 30.88 9.36 -0.29
N GLN A 450 30.67 8.92 -1.52
CA GLN A 450 31.52 9.24 -2.66
C GLN A 450 30.67 9.58 -3.87
N TYR A 451 31.25 10.27 -4.84
CA TYR A 451 30.54 10.75 -6.02
C TYR A 451 31.32 10.39 -7.27
N THR A 452 30.59 9.94 -8.29
CA THR A 452 31.10 9.68 -9.65
C THR A 452 30.26 10.46 -10.64
N THR A 453 30.75 10.64 -11.86
CA THR A 453 29.98 11.27 -12.94
C THR A 453 29.92 10.32 -14.10
N MET A 454 28.70 9.98 -14.54
CA MET A 454 28.49 9.11 -15.70
C MET A 454 29.10 9.76 -16.95
N ASP A 455 30.32 9.39 -17.31
CA ASP A 455 31.01 9.95 -18.48
C ASP A 455 31.48 8.86 -19.47
N GLY A 456 31.31 7.60 -19.09
CA GLY A 456 31.66 6.41 -19.86
C GLY A 456 33.06 5.89 -19.56
N ASN A 457 33.76 6.48 -18.60
CA ASN A 457 35.06 6.02 -18.12
C ASN A 457 34.91 5.32 -16.78
N ASP A 458 35.71 4.27 -16.56
CA ASP A 458 35.74 3.59 -15.28
C ASP A 458 36.36 4.49 -14.21
N GLU A 459 35.69 4.60 -13.05
CA GLU A 459 36.12 5.45 -11.93
C GLU A 459 36.50 4.62 -10.70
N LYS A 460 37.27 5.22 -9.78
CA LYS A 460 37.63 4.61 -8.48
C LYS A 460 37.24 5.54 -7.35
N ILE A 461 36.53 5.00 -6.36
CA ILE A 461 36.11 5.72 -5.16
C ILE A 461 36.61 5.03 -3.90
N GLU A 462 36.90 5.80 -2.85
CA GLU A 462 37.53 5.29 -1.63
C GLU A 462 36.67 5.59 -0.40
N PHE A 463 36.43 4.57 0.41
CA PHE A 463 35.73 4.66 1.70
C PHE A 463 36.73 4.35 2.81
N ASP A 464 36.89 5.29 3.73
CA ASP A 464 37.67 5.07 4.95
C ASP A 464 36.82 4.39 6.01
N CYS A 465 37.12 3.13 6.28
CA CYS A 465 36.38 2.30 7.22
C CYS A 465 36.96 2.34 8.65
N THR A 466 37.67 3.41 9.02
CA THR A 466 37.99 3.67 10.43
C THR A 466 36.68 3.85 11.21
N GLY A 467 36.54 3.13 12.33
CA GLY A 467 35.26 2.86 13.00
C GLY A 467 34.35 4.08 13.20
N GLY A 468 33.04 3.88 13.08
CA GLY A 468 31.98 4.90 13.00
C GLY A 468 31.79 5.87 14.17
N GLU A 469 32.79 6.05 15.04
CA GLU A 469 32.86 7.18 15.96
C GLU A 469 33.28 8.42 15.17
N THR A 470 32.29 9.23 14.80
CA THR A 470 32.54 10.47 14.06
C THR A 470 33.03 11.54 15.03
N ASN A 471 34.19 12.14 14.77
CA ASN A 471 34.66 13.27 15.58
C ASN A 471 33.74 14.47 15.33
N ILE A 472 33.41 15.23 16.38
CA ILE A 472 32.50 16.40 16.28
C ILE A 472 32.97 17.42 15.23
N THR A 473 34.28 17.46 14.96
CA THR A 473 34.89 18.28 13.91
C THR A 473 34.49 17.88 12.48
N GLN A 474 34.13 16.62 12.24
CA GLN A 474 33.75 16.09 10.92
C GLN A 474 32.28 16.37 10.54
N VAL A 475 31.46 16.75 11.54
CA VAL A 475 30.03 17.06 11.37
C VAL A 475 29.72 18.55 11.58
N LEU A 476 30.73 19.32 11.98
CA LEU A 476 30.63 20.76 12.17
C LEU A 476 30.37 21.46 10.83
N ASN A 477 29.43 22.40 10.78
CA ASN A 477 29.00 23.15 9.58
C ASN A 477 28.30 22.34 8.47
N LYS A 478 27.85 21.12 8.76
CA LYS A 478 27.06 20.30 7.83
C LYS A 478 25.60 20.21 8.28
N GLY A 479 24.70 20.03 7.32
CA GLY A 479 23.30 19.72 7.58
C GLY A 479 23.01 18.23 7.49
N PHE A 480 21.97 17.80 8.19
CA PHE A 480 21.49 16.42 8.21
C PHE A 480 19.96 16.41 8.18
N ARG A 481 19.37 15.56 7.34
CA ARG A 481 17.92 15.39 7.21
C ARG A 481 17.38 14.34 8.17
N LYS A 482 18.19 13.34 8.51
CA LYS A 482 17.81 12.27 9.44
C LYS A 482 18.42 12.47 10.81
N VAL A 483 17.61 12.26 11.85
CA VAL A 483 18.06 12.14 13.24
C VAL A 483 17.34 10.98 13.92
N TYR A 484 18.05 10.26 14.78
CA TYR A 484 17.50 9.32 15.74
C TYR A 484 18.16 9.55 17.09
N PHE A 485 17.39 9.52 18.18
CA PHE A 485 17.94 9.57 19.52
C PHE A 485 17.06 8.82 20.51
N GLN A 486 17.68 8.35 21.59
CA GLN A 486 17.02 7.68 22.70
C GLN A 486 17.45 8.32 24.02
N CYS A 487 16.49 8.54 24.91
CA CYS A 487 16.71 9.05 26.26
C CYS A 487 17.13 7.92 27.22
N TYR A 488 17.54 8.26 28.44
CA TYR A 488 17.99 7.26 29.42
C TYR A 488 16.89 6.32 29.91
N ASP A 489 15.65 6.78 30.00
CA ASP A 489 14.49 5.95 30.38
C ASP A 489 14.03 4.98 29.27
N GLY A 490 14.61 5.09 28.07
CA GLY A 490 14.30 4.27 26.91
C GLY A 490 13.37 4.92 25.89
N GLU A 491 12.78 6.08 26.20
CA GLU A 491 11.97 6.84 25.24
C GLU A 491 12.83 7.25 24.03
N GLU A 492 12.29 7.13 22.81
CA GLU A 492 13.04 7.38 21.58
C GLU A 492 12.25 8.27 20.60
N SER A 493 12.99 8.97 19.74
CA SER A 493 12.40 9.80 18.69
C SER A 493 13.28 9.83 17.45
N LYS A 494 12.65 10.07 16.30
CA LYS A 494 13.32 10.18 15.00
C LYS A 494 12.66 11.25 14.12
N SER A 495 13.40 11.74 13.13
CA SER A 495 12.88 12.67 12.13
C SER A 495 11.74 12.05 11.32
N THR A 496 10.59 12.73 11.25
CA THR A 496 9.43 12.35 10.42
C THR A 496 9.35 13.14 9.11
N GLU A 497 10.13 14.21 8.96
CA GLU A 497 10.08 15.13 7.81
C GLU A 497 11.34 14.97 6.95
N ARG A 498 11.19 14.57 5.68
CA ARG A 498 12.29 14.41 4.71
C ARG A 498 12.93 15.75 4.30
N ASP A 499 12.28 16.88 4.56
CA ASP A 499 12.67 18.18 4.00
C ASP A 499 13.47 19.09 4.95
N ALA A 500 13.59 18.75 6.23
CA ALA A 500 14.26 19.61 7.20
C ALA A 500 15.79 19.39 7.25
N CYS A 501 16.54 20.12 6.41
CA CYS A 501 18.01 20.14 6.53
C CYS A 501 18.45 20.99 7.74
N LYS A 502 18.94 20.36 8.82
CA LYS A 502 19.36 21.05 10.07
C LYS A 502 20.76 20.66 10.54
N SER A 503 21.41 21.55 11.27
CA SER A 503 22.74 21.28 11.85
C SER A 503 22.68 20.29 13.01
N VAL A 504 23.82 19.67 13.33
CA VAL A 504 23.94 18.79 14.50
C VAL A 504 23.58 19.52 15.79
N ASP A 505 23.96 20.79 15.94
CA ASP A 505 23.65 21.57 17.14
C ASP A 505 22.15 21.78 17.32
N TYR A 506 21.43 22.02 16.21
CA TYR A 506 19.98 22.12 16.23
C TYR A 506 19.35 20.80 16.67
N TRP A 507 19.76 19.69 16.06
CA TRP A 507 19.23 18.37 16.40
C TRP A 507 19.54 17.94 17.83
N LYS A 508 20.74 18.25 18.33
CA LYS A 508 21.11 18.03 19.73
C LYS A 508 20.23 18.87 20.66
N LYS A 509 19.99 20.14 20.36
CA LYS A 509 19.10 20.99 21.17
C LYS A 509 17.68 20.44 21.22
N PHE A 510 17.16 20.00 20.09
CA PHE A 510 15.85 19.35 20.00
C PHE A 510 15.80 18.07 20.86
N ALA A 511 16.79 17.18 20.71
CA ALA A 511 16.88 15.95 21.50
C ALA A 511 17.04 16.22 23.00
N SER A 512 17.80 17.25 23.38
CA SER A 512 17.99 17.64 24.79
C SER A 512 16.70 18.14 25.41
N GLN A 513 15.92 18.95 24.68
CA GLN A 513 14.61 19.41 25.12
C GLN A 513 13.63 18.25 25.26
N PHE A 514 13.62 17.34 24.29
CA PHE A 514 12.77 16.15 24.35
C PHE A 514 13.12 15.28 25.57
N CYS A 515 14.41 15.00 25.80
CA CYS A 515 14.84 14.11 26.88
C CYS A 515 14.98 14.79 28.25
N GLU A 516 14.63 16.07 28.42
CA GLU A 516 14.88 16.83 29.65
C GLU A 516 14.23 16.19 30.89
N SER A 517 13.02 15.63 30.74
CA SER A 517 12.29 14.93 31.79
C SER A 517 12.43 13.40 31.78
N HIS A 518 13.29 12.86 30.93
CA HIS A 518 13.42 11.42 30.68
C HIS A 518 14.66 10.88 31.39
N CYS A 519 14.45 10.28 32.57
CA CYS A 519 15.50 9.81 33.46
C CYS A 519 15.39 8.30 33.72
N ASP A 520 16.52 7.59 33.70
CA ASP A 520 16.57 6.20 34.15
C ASP A 520 16.53 6.15 35.68
N ASP A 521 15.44 5.63 36.23
CA ASP A 521 15.23 5.46 37.68
C ASP A 521 16.33 4.65 38.37
N ARG A 522 17.04 3.78 37.64
CA ARG A 522 18.09 2.91 38.21
C ARG A 522 19.45 3.59 38.28
N SER A 523 19.86 4.29 37.22
CA SER A 523 21.16 4.96 37.17
C SER A 523 21.12 6.43 37.61
N GLY A 524 19.92 7.02 37.71
CA GLY A 524 19.72 8.44 38.01
C GLY A 524 20.18 9.38 36.88
N LYS A 525 20.50 8.84 35.70
CA LYS A 525 20.92 9.62 34.54
C LYS A 525 19.70 10.14 33.78
N CYS A 526 19.74 11.41 33.39
CA CYS A 526 18.69 12.09 32.63
C CYS A 526 19.23 12.61 31.31
N GLY A 527 18.35 12.81 30.33
CA GLY A 527 18.70 13.38 29.04
C GLY A 527 18.99 12.31 27.98
N ILE A 528 19.76 12.71 26.96
CA ILE A 528 20.04 11.88 25.79
C ILE A 528 21.02 10.77 26.18
N ASN A 529 20.63 9.51 25.92
CA ASN A 529 21.47 8.33 26.09
C ASN A 529 22.20 7.97 24.79
N THR A 530 21.51 8.02 23.66
CA THR A 530 22.09 7.74 22.34
C THR A 530 21.65 8.75 21.29
N PHE A 531 22.50 8.99 20.30
CA PHE A 531 22.28 9.99 19.27
C PHE A 531 22.90 9.57 17.93
N SER A 532 22.10 9.63 16.86
CA SER A 532 22.48 9.31 15.49
C SER A 532 21.97 10.38 14.53
N ILE A 533 22.76 10.65 13.51
CA ILE A 533 22.43 11.59 12.42
C ILE A 533 22.78 10.93 11.09
N GLY A 534 22.01 11.25 10.05
CA GLY A 534 22.23 10.71 8.72
C GLY A 534 21.70 11.62 7.63
N GLU A 535 21.97 11.23 6.40
CA GLU A 535 21.51 11.94 5.20
C GLU A 535 21.98 13.41 5.18
N GLU A 536 23.29 13.57 4.94
CA GLU A 536 23.93 14.88 4.84
C GLU A 536 23.28 15.75 3.76
N CYS A 537 23.08 17.03 4.06
CA CYS A 537 22.43 18.00 3.18
C CYS A 537 23.11 19.37 3.28
N TYR A 538 22.88 20.20 2.27
CA TYR A 538 23.46 21.53 2.18
C TYR A 538 22.64 22.55 2.96
N ILE A 539 23.31 23.33 3.81
CA ILE A 539 22.75 24.48 4.53
C ILE A 539 23.30 25.74 3.84
N GLU A 540 22.44 26.56 3.24
CA GLU A 540 22.88 27.83 2.64
C GLU A 540 23.51 28.74 3.72
N GLU A 541 24.67 29.33 3.42
CA GLU A 541 25.46 30.17 4.34
C GLU A 541 24.66 31.31 5.00
N ALA A 542 23.57 31.78 4.36
CA ALA A 542 22.66 32.78 4.91
C ALA A 542 22.02 32.33 6.25
N THR A 543 21.73 31.03 6.41
CA THR A 543 21.10 30.47 7.63
C THR A 543 22.11 30.19 8.76
N LEU A 544 23.41 30.09 8.46
CA LEU A 544 24.47 30.05 9.49
C LEU A 544 24.59 31.38 10.25
N SER A 545 24.20 32.50 9.64
CA SER A 545 24.21 33.82 10.29
C SER A 545 23.09 33.96 11.33
N GLU A 546 21.94 33.33 11.10
CA GLU A 546 20.80 33.32 12.04
C GLU A 546 21.07 32.42 13.25
N ALA A 547 21.81 31.31 13.08
CA ALA A 547 22.29 30.49 14.19
C ALA A 547 23.36 31.19 15.05
N ARG A 548 24.16 32.08 14.45
CA ARG A 548 25.13 32.94 15.16
C ARG A 548 24.49 34.18 15.81
N GLY A 549 23.32 34.60 15.34
CA GLY A 549 22.63 35.82 15.75
C GLY A 549 21.98 35.80 17.14
N GLN A 550 21.90 34.65 17.81
CA GLN A 550 21.38 34.56 19.20
C GLN A 550 22.46 34.61 20.30
N LEU A 551 23.71 34.94 19.95
CA LEU A 551 24.82 35.08 20.91
C LEU A 551 25.43 36.50 20.97
N GLN A 552 24.65 37.53 20.65
CA GLN A 552 25.06 38.91 20.95
C GLN A 552 23.99 39.64 21.75
N GLY A 553 24.16 39.60 23.07
CA GLY A 553 23.32 40.38 23.98
C GLY A 553 23.58 40.14 25.45
N THR A 554 24.82 40.26 25.93
CA THR A 554 25.23 40.87 27.22
C THR A 554 26.71 40.56 27.53
N PRO A 555 27.42 41.41 28.31
CA PRO A 555 28.88 41.41 28.40
C PRO A 555 29.43 40.21 29.17
N VAL A 556 30.62 39.79 28.76
CA VAL A 556 31.51 38.86 29.45
C VAL A 556 31.76 39.35 30.88
N GLU A 557 31.10 38.72 31.85
CA GLU A 557 31.66 38.57 33.19
C GLU A 557 32.14 37.13 33.36
N THR A 558 33.41 37.07 33.73
CA THR A 558 34.26 35.92 33.98
C THR A 558 33.56 34.86 34.83
N ALA A 559 32.99 33.83 34.19
CA ALA A 559 32.55 32.61 34.85
C ALA A 559 33.57 31.49 34.61
N THR A 560 34.30 31.23 35.70
CA THR A 560 35.14 30.10 36.06
C THR A 560 34.81 28.76 35.39
N SER A 561 35.88 28.03 35.04
CA SER A 561 35.86 26.65 34.54
C SER A 561 35.16 25.69 35.52
N THR A 562 34.17 24.93 35.05
CA THR A 562 33.66 23.60 35.52
C THR A 562 32.28 23.44 34.84
N GLN A 563 31.90 22.41 34.10
CA GLN A 563 32.27 21.01 33.93
C GLN A 563 32.12 20.68 32.42
N ILE A 564 33.00 19.87 31.85
CA ILE A 564 32.79 19.28 30.52
C ILE A 564 31.83 18.10 30.73
N GLU A 565 30.56 18.24 30.34
CA GLU A 565 29.66 17.09 30.20
C GLU A 565 30.23 16.14 29.14
N GLU A 566 30.24 14.84 29.45
CA GLU A 566 30.87 13.78 28.66
C GLU A 566 30.47 13.83 27.18
N PRO A 567 31.37 13.48 26.23
CA PRO A 567 31.05 13.53 24.82
C PRO A 567 29.95 12.51 24.50
N THR A 568 28.74 13.02 24.26
CA THR A 568 27.67 12.26 23.62
C THR A 568 28.21 11.71 22.31
N ILE A 569 28.37 10.39 22.23
CA ILE A 569 28.79 9.69 21.02
C ILE A 569 27.81 10.05 19.90
N VAL A 570 28.33 10.58 18.79
CA VAL A 570 27.54 10.91 17.60
C VAL A 570 27.82 9.84 16.57
N CYS A 571 26.82 9.03 16.28
CA CYS A 571 26.88 8.02 15.23
C CYS A 571 26.38 8.62 13.92
N LYS A 572 27.27 8.84 12.96
CA LYS A 572 26.90 9.28 11.62
C LYS A 572 26.60 8.07 10.74
N ASP A 573 25.43 8.04 10.10
CA ASP A 573 24.96 6.96 9.21
C ASP A 573 25.16 5.55 9.83
N SER A 574 25.01 5.46 11.15
CA SER A 574 25.31 4.28 11.95
C SER A 574 24.47 4.25 13.22
N CYS A 575 24.34 3.07 13.83
CA CYS A 575 23.46 2.86 14.97
C CYS A 575 24.23 2.89 16.29
N PRO A 576 23.83 3.72 17.25
CA PRO A 576 24.42 3.72 18.59
C PRO A 576 23.93 2.51 19.39
N SER A 577 24.85 1.78 20.01
CA SER A 577 24.53 0.75 21.01
C SER A 577 25.72 0.56 21.96
N GLU A 578 25.46 0.45 23.27
CA GLU A 578 26.50 0.21 24.29
C GLU A 578 27.73 1.15 24.20
N GLY A 579 27.48 2.43 23.93
CA GLY A 579 28.54 3.44 23.82
C GLY A 579 29.45 3.29 22.59
N LYS A 580 28.99 2.60 21.54
CA LYS A 580 29.68 2.44 20.26
C LYS A 580 28.74 2.66 19.08
N CYS A 581 29.29 3.05 17.94
CA CYS A 581 28.55 3.15 16.68
C CYS A 581 28.74 1.88 15.86
N TYR A 582 27.64 1.29 15.41
CA TYR A 582 27.62 0.10 14.57
C TYR A 582 27.21 0.47 13.14
N PRO A 583 27.92 -0.01 12.12
CA PRO A 583 27.61 0.30 10.73
C PRO A 583 26.24 -0.20 10.30
N PHE A 584 25.70 0.40 9.23
CA PHE A 584 24.48 -0.09 8.55
C PHE A 584 24.54 -1.59 8.26
N GLY A 585 23.42 -2.29 8.50
CA GLY A 585 23.28 -3.73 8.34
C GLY A 585 23.95 -4.58 9.44
N TYR A 586 24.63 -3.97 10.42
CA TYR A 586 25.24 -4.72 11.53
C TYR A 586 24.15 -5.43 12.35
N ARG A 587 24.24 -6.76 12.46
CA ARG A 587 23.27 -7.59 13.17
C ARG A 587 23.68 -7.78 14.63
N LYS A 588 22.76 -7.52 15.55
CA LYS A 588 22.95 -7.75 16.99
C LYS A 588 21.62 -8.08 17.64
N SER A 589 21.59 -9.15 18.44
CA SER A 589 20.41 -9.52 19.26
C SER A 589 19.09 -9.62 18.47
N ALA A 590 19.09 -10.33 17.34
CA ALA A 590 17.95 -10.46 16.42
C ALA A 590 17.45 -9.14 15.79
N LYS A 591 18.24 -8.07 15.90
CA LYS A 591 18.06 -6.79 15.22
C LYS A 591 19.17 -6.53 14.20
N PHE A 592 18.97 -5.58 13.30
CA PHE A 592 19.98 -5.05 12.41
C PHE A 592 20.02 -3.51 12.47
N CYS A 593 21.16 -2.90 12.19
CA CYS A 593 21.27 -1.45 12.09
C CYS A 593 20.63 -0.95 10.78
N SER A 594 19.59 -0.12 10.88
CA SER A 594 18.87 0.46 9.75
C SER A 594 19.58 1.69 9.18
N ASP A 595 19.12 2.15 8.01
CA ASP A 595 19.54 3.41 7.38
C ASP A 595 18.90 4.65 8.06
N ASP A 596 17.99 4.44 9.00
CA ASP A 596 17.47 5.44 9.93
C ASP A 596 18.40 5.63 11.15
N GLY A 597 19.50 4.87 11.25
CA GLY A 597 20.46 4.99 12.33
C GLY A 597 20.01 4.36 13.65
N ASN A 598 19.00 3.47 13.61
CA ASN A 598 18.50 2.72 14.77
C ASN A 598 18.49 1.20 14.55
N PHE A 599 18.48 0.42 15.63
CA PHE A 599 18.40 -1.05 15.54
C PHE A 599 16.95 -1.52 15.38
N VAL A 600 16.64 -2.17 14.26
CA VAL A 600 15.31 -2.67 13.89
C VAL A 600 15.27 -4.20 13.96
N GLU A 601 14.15 -4.77 14.38
CA GLU A 601 13.94 -6.23 14.44
C GLU A 601 14.11 -6.88 13.06
N GLN A 602 14.72 -8.05 13.04
CA GLN A 602 14.83 -8.83 11.81
C GLN A 602 13.48 -9.43 11.42
N SER A 603 13.18 -9.39 10.13
CA SER A 603 11.94 -9.90 9.56
C SER A 603 11.89 -11.43 9.57
N LYS A 604 10.65 -11.93 9.65
CA LYS A 604 10.34 -13.36 9.66
C LYS A 604 10.32 -13.90 8.22
N GLU A 605 9.99 -15.17 8.09
CA GLU A 605 9.89 -15.84 6.79
C GLU A 605 8.75 -15.22 5.97
N GLU A 606 8.87 -15.22 4.64
CA GLU A 606 7.84 -14.74 3.69
C GLU A 606 7.50 -13.24 3.77
N THR A 607 8.31 -12.46 4.49
CA THR A 607 8.19 -10.99 4.51
C THR A 607 9.08 -10.34 3.45
N VAL A 608 8.69 -9.14 3.02
CA VAL A 608 9.49 -8.31 2.12
C VAL A 608 10.84 -7.95 2.76
N CYS A 609 11.89 -7.98 1.96
CA CYS A 609 13.24 -7.57 2.34
C CYS A 609 13.98 -6.99 1.14
N GLU A 610 14.96 -6.13 1.42
CA GLU A 610 15.88 -5.60 0.43
C GLU A 610 17.28 -6.22 0.57
N ASN A 611 17.67 -6.54 1.81
CA ASN A 611 18.98 -7.10 2.12
C ASN A 611 18.88 -8.36 2.99
N ASN A 612 19.88 -9.23 2.84
CA ASN A 612 20.02 -10.46 3.61
C ASN A 612 19.97 -10.25 5.12
N PHE A 613 20.60 -9.18 5.64
CA PHE A 613 20.65 -8.93 7.08
C PHE A 613 19.31 -8.53 7.70
N GLU A 614 18.32 -8.15 6.89
CA GLU A 614 16.97 -7.86 7.35
C GLU A 614 16.25 -9.15 7.77
N CYS A 615 16.58 -10.28 7.12
CA CYS A 615 15.94 -11.56 7.39
C CYS A 615 16.57 -12.28 8.59
N SER A 616 15.75 -12.83 9.47
CA SER A 616 16.20 -13.73 10.56
C SER A 616 17.04 -14.91 10.03
N SER A 617 16.75 -15.40 8.82
CA SER A 617 17.52 -16.41 8.10
C SER A 617 18.84 -15.94 7.50
N ASN A 618 19.08 -14.63 7.47
CA ASN A 618 20.15 -13.98 6.70
C ASN A 618 20.06 -14.18 5.18
N VAL A 619 18.88 -14.52 4.66
CA VAL A 619 18.68 -14.85 3.24
C VAL A 619 17.43 -14.15 2.73
N CYS A 620 17.65 -13.15 1.90
CA CYS A 620 16.66 -12.41 1.13
C CYS A 620 16.81 -12.80 -0.34
N ILE A 621 15.79 -13.39 -0.95
CA ILE A 621 15.81 -13.81 -2.36
C ILE A 621 14.57 -13.28 -3.03
N SER A 622 14.75 -12.60 -4.18
CA SER A 622 13.66 -12.00 -4.95
C SER A 622 12.75 -11.10 -4.09
N GLY A 623 13.38 -10.28 -3.24
CA GLY A 623 12.67 -9.36 -2.34
C GLY A 623 11.95 -10.02 -1.16
N THR A 624 12.17 -11.31 -0.88
CA THR A 624 11.45 -12.04 0.17
C THR A 624 12.38 -12.83 1.10
N CYS A 625 12.13 -12.80 2.41
CA CYS A 625 12.88 -13.55 3.40
C CYS A 625 12.59 -15.05 3.34
N VAL A 626 13.63 -15.86 3.20
CA VAL A 626 13.52 -17.31 3.08
C VAL A 626 13.59 -18.00 4.44
N SER A 627 12.84 -19.08 4.65
CA SER A 627 12.89 -19.84 5.89
C SER A 627 14.21 -20.60 6.10
N GLN A 628 14.71 -20.60 7.33
CA GLN A 628 15.89 -21.42 7.68
C GLN A 628 15.59 -22.92 7.51
N GLY A 629 14.34 -23.33 7.72
CA GLY A 629 13.88 -24.72 7.54
C GLY A 629 13.95 -25.20 6.09
N LEU A 630 13.54 -24.36 5.13
CA LEU A 630 13.62 -24.67 3.70
C LEU A 630 15.09 -24.78 3.26
N LEU A 631 15.94 -23.83 3.68
CA LEU A 631 17.38 -23.87 3.38
C LEU A 631 18.05 -25.14 3.90
N LYS A 632 17.72 -25.55 5.13
CA LYS A 632 18.23 -26.79 5.72
C LYS A 632 17.75 -28.03 4.96
N SER A 633 16.51 -28.03 4.49
CA SER A 633 15.92 -29.14 3.72
C SER A 633 16.58 -29.28 2.35
N ILE A 634 16.83 -28.16 1.66
CA ILE A 634 17.55 -28.12 0.38
C ILE A 634 18.99 -28.61 0.56
N LEU A 635 19.72 -28.10 1.58
CA LEU A 635 21.09 -28.53 1.86
C LEU A 635 21.18 -30.03 2.19
N ASN A 636 20.21 -30.56 2.94
CA ASN A 636 20.14 -32.00 3.24
C ASN A 636 19.83 -32.83 2.01
N TRP A 637 18.96 -32.35 1.12
CA TRP A 637 18.69 -33.00 -0.16
C TRP A 637 19.94 -33.07 -1.03
N PHE A 638 20.70 -31.98 -1.16
CA PHE A 638 21.99 -31.96 -1.88
C PHE A 638 23.03 -32.91 -1.24
N LYS A 639 23.11 -32.95 0.09
CA LYS A 639 23.99 -33.90 0.80
C LYS A 639 23.62 -35.35 0.55
N ASN A 640 22.34 -35.67 0.43
CA ASN A 640 21.90 -37.04 0.16
C ASN A 640 22.04 -37.44 -1.32
N LEU A 641 22.14 -36.45 -2.23
CA LEU A 641 22.28 -36.69 -3.66
C LEU A 641 23.75 -36.84 -4.10
N PHE A 642 24.69 -36.22 -3.38
CA PHE A 642 26.11 -36.17 -3.75
C PHE A 642 27.09 -36.62 -2.64
N GLY A 643 26.57 -37.04 -1.48
CA GLY A 643 27.34 -37.49 -0.32
C GLY A 643 27.43 -38.99 -0.19
#